data_AF-A0A316QXC2-F1
#
_entry.id   AF-A0A316QXC2-F1
#
_cell.length_a   1.000
_cell.length_b   1.000
_cell.length_c   1.000
_cell.angle_alpha   90.00
_cell.angle_beta   90.00
_cell.angle_gamma   90.00
#
_symmetry.space_group_name_H-M   'P 1'
#
loop_
_entity.id
_entity.type
_entity.pdbx_description
1 polymer ?
#
loop_
_entity_poly.entity_id
_entity_poly.type
_entity_poly.pdbx_seq_one_letter_code
_entity_poly.pdbx_strand_id
1 'polypeptide(L)'
;MYKKVKKIMALGLTIAMCVSNIGVARAQETTTETGESSNQAEEAVVSDVSKELADMELTYRIAEQWDKHYNVEVTLENVTDKKIDNWEIDLPANYEIENIWNAEISDSDETMYTIHNARWNQDISENGKVSFGMTVKAENKPTFPEYVTTNTICYEVDQENYEMSFKVHSNWDNKINGQIVITNKGDKKIEDWNVSLQSNFKLKQIWNASIEYEEEDEKDNFYDLWNPGYNQNIEPKQSVEFGFIAECEGKPELSNFELYEMTSDFELDDYEEDEKLEFVDDFILDSDYFETREEYEKYLEEHGYEDDALIETGSSENASRKSRAKAVDSTVLFTAKDMMISETARATQHYLLISDRISYLMSAEKSNVNVVKRTEDTNGGVTFSEPTKFEQFGHGQTFEQFIIPNRGEFFLLAGGCKDKFAKKLAIMPRSLFEKRVASKDQVQFNSWADKRNLFQIMTGLACANKSGKKSGDLYRTDAAISADGSILVIWKELQGGTQPKQEISLYNMNKLIKIYDAQRKQEQKKAKNGTLKKDDENKSLALSFAGKKKKQVRNACIGSFSQQSTKKKQALFKPNNSFQAIDVENYVENGQSRWRIVITSGNEINETKQATISRIEVKMDKKKAGKLSYSVFRNHVALKAESTGKLELEGGHIMGKDKFEFVCLKGSGKDKTTKKTLRKQYFGTIDLMDIKTKIK
;
A
#
# COMPACT_ATOMS: atom_id res chain seq x y z
N MET A 1 -32.83 33.51 47.38
CA MET A 1 -33.84 32.84 48.23
C MET A 1 -34.11 31.45 47.66
N TYR A 2 -33.95 30.41 48.50
CA TYR A 2 -34.46 29.02 48.43
C TYR A 2 -34.28 28.19 47.14
N LYS A 3 -33.36 27.20 47.05
CA LYS A 3 -33.26 25.84 47.69
C LYS A 3 -34.14 24.73 47.08
N LYS A 4 -33.43 23.70 46.56
CA LYS A 4 -33.67 22.22 46.60
C LYS A 4 -34.85 21.70 45.73
N VAL A 5 -34.78 20.52 45.09
CA VAL A 5 -34.63 19.15 45.64
C VAL A 5 -34.13 18.13 44.58
N LYS A 6 -33.52 17.04 45.08
CA LYS A 6 -32.86 15.89 44.42
C LYS A 6 -33.82 14.74 43.96
N LYS A 7 -33.34 14.01 42.93
CA LYS A 7 -33.35 12.53 42.65
C LYS A 7 -34.68 11.74 42.53
N ILE A 8 -34.78 10.89 41.49
CA ILE A 8 -34.77 9.39 41.54
C ILE A 8 -34.60 8.76 40.12
N MET A 9 -34.16 7.50 40.14
CA MET A 9 -33.56 6.53 39.20
C MET A 9 -34.18 6.22 37.81
N ALA A 10 -33.25 5.97 36.87
CA ALA A 10 -33.06 4.83 35.94
C ALA A 10 -34.26 4.01 35.40
N LEU A 11 -34.39 3.96 34.06
CA LEU A 11 -34.42 2.71 33.28
C LEU A 11 -34.04 2.99 31.82
N GLY A 12 -33.16 2.16 31.25
CA GLY A 12 -32.56 2.39 29.93
C GLY A 12 -33.47 2.13 28.73
N LEU A 13 -33.04 2.67 27.59
CA LEU A 13 -33.19 2.03 26.28
C LEU A 13 -32.27 2.71 25.27
N THR A 14 -31.31 1.91 24.82
CA THR A 14 -30.41 2.12 23.69
C THR A 14 -31.23 2.35 22.41
N ILE A 15 -31.08 3.51 21.76
CA ILE A 15 -31.40 3.67 20.34
C ILE A 15 -30.30 4.53 19.73
N ALA A 16 -29.47 3.89 18.91
CA ALA A 16 -28.54 4.53 18.00
C ALA A 16 -29.34 5.35 16.97
N MET A 17 -29.03 6.64 16.84
CA MET A 17 -29.49 7.46 15.71
C MET A 17 -28.29 7.75 14.81
N CYS A 18 -28.18 6.97 13.74
CA CYS A 18 -27.56 7.42 12.51
C CYS A 18 -28.69 8.00 11.64
N VAL A 19 -28.81 9.32 11.48
CA VAL A 19 -29.28 9.90 10.22
C VAL A 19 -28.92 11.39 10.09
N SER A 20 -28.25 11.68 8.97
CA SER A 20 -28.47 12.79 8.03
C SER A 20 -28.30 14.26 8.44
N ASN A 21 -27.39 14.89 7.70
CA ASN A 21 -27.35 16.30 7.31
C ASN A 21 -28.72 16.97 7.22
N ILE A 22 -28.87 18.12 7.89
CA ILE A 22 -29.88 19.13 7.58
C ILE A 22 -29.14 20.35 7.07
N GLY A 23 -29.41 20.71 5.81
CA GLY A 23 -28.97 21.95 5.20
C GLY A 23 -29.55 23.16 5.91
N VAL A 24 -28.73 24.20 6.06
CA VAL A 24 -29.20 25.52 6.47
C VAL A 24 -29.41 26.35 5.21
N ALA A 25 -30.67 26.54 4.86
CA ALA A 25 -31.09 27.66 4.02
C ALA A 25 -30.86 28.96 4.81
N ARG A 26 -30.19 29.95 4.21
CA ARG A 26 -30.19 31.32 4.71
C ARG A 26 -30.71 32.25 3.62
N ALA A 27 -31.71 33.03 4.02
CA ALA A 27 -32.49 33.91 3.18
C ALA A 27 -31.67 35.04 2.55
N GLN A 28 -32.13 35.48 1.38
CA GLN A 28 -31.62 36.58 0.57
C GLN A 28 -31.73 37.93 1.30
N GLU A 29 -30.67 38.73 1.22
CA GLU A 29 -30.78 40.18 1.06
C GLU A 29 -29.98 40.60 -0.18
N THR A 30 -30.61 41.45 -0.98
CA THR A 30 -30.15 41.90 -2.30
C THR A 30 -29.45 43.23 -2.17
N THR A 31 -28.19 43.36 -2.65
CA THR A 31 -27.64 44.64 -3.11
C THR A 31 -26.41 44.43 -4.02
N THR A 32 -26.61 44.77 -5.30
CA THR A 32 -25.73 45.51 -6.23
C THR A 32 -24.21 45.26 -6.28
N GLU A 33 -23.76 44.91 -7.48
CA GLU A 33 -22.37 44.96 -7.97
C GLU A 33 -21.77 46.37 -7.91
N THR A 34 -20.55 46.48 -7.39
CA THR A 34 -19.46 47.32 -7.91
C THR A 34 -18.13 46.75 -7.41
N GLY A 35 -17.16 46.57 -8.32
CA GLY A 35 -15.87 46.00 -8.01
C GLY A 35 -14.96 46.90 -7.19
N GLU A 36 -14.07 46.28 -6.43
CA GLU A 36 -12.81 46.88 -5.98
C GLU A 36 -11.81 45.79 -5.65
N SER A 37 -10.62 45.94 -6.23
CA SER A 37 -9.40 45.19 -5.93
C SER A 37 -9.02 45.40 -4.46
N SER A 38 -8.71 44.33 -3.74
CA SER A 38 -7.89 44.42 -2.55
C SER A 38 -7.06 43.16 -2.34
N ASN A 39 -5.78 43.41 -2.08
CA ASN A 39 -4.70 42.43 -1.90
C ASN A 39 -5.05 41.41 -0.81
N GLN A 40 -4.95 40.12 -1.13
CA GLN A 40 -4.81 39.08 -0.13
C GLN A 40 -3.36 39.10 0.37
N ALA A 41 -3.17 39.52 1.62
CA ALA A 41 -1.98 39.16 2.36
C ALA A 41 -2.02 37.65 2.61
N GLU A 42 -0.96 36.94 2.20
CA GLU A 42 -0.73 35.54 2.54
C GLU A 42 -0.63 35.40 4.07
N GLU A 43 -1.69 34.87 4.69
CA GLU A 43 -1.60 34.29 6.02
C GLU A 43 -0.83 32.97 5.89
N ALA A 44 0.35 32.89 6.52
CA ALA A 44 1.14 31.67 6.60
C ALA A 44 0.30 30.56 7.26
N VAL A 45 -0.12 29.59 6.46
CA VAL A 45 -0.81 28.39 6.93
C VAL A 45 0.21 27.57 7.73
N VAL A 46 0.08 27.57 9.05
CA VAL A 46 0.78 26.59 9.90
C VAL A 46 0.28 25.21 9.44
N SER A 47 1.15 24.43 8.82
CA SER A 47 0.82 23.07 8.37
C SER A 47 0.69 22.17 9.60
N ASP A 48 -0.51 22.07 10.14
CA ASP A 48 -0.76 21.25 11.33
C ASP A 48 -0.79 19.76 10.93
N VAL A 49 0.19 19.00 11.41
CA VAL A 49 0.23 17.55 11.23
C VAL A 49 -0.81 16.94 12.16
N SER A 50 -1.75 16.16 11.64
CA SER A 50 -2.72 15.46 12.50
C SER A 50 -2.01 14.46 13.40
N LYS A 51 -2.47 14.33 14.65
CA LYS A 51 -1.96 13.36 15.63
C LYS A 51 -1.78 11.94 15.07
N GLU A 52 -2.69 11.48 14.20
CA GLU A 52 -2.62 10.10 13.65
C GLU A 52 -1.46 9.87 12.65
N LEU A 53 -0.84 10.94 12.16
CA LEU A 53 0.27 10.89 11.19
C LEU A 53 1.60 11.35 11.78
N ALA A 54 1.58 11.94 12.98
CA ALA A 54 2.76 12.47 13.65
C ALA A 54 3.73 11.36 14.07
N ASP A 55 5.03 11.68 14.06
CA ASP A 55 6.04 10.85 14.73
C ASP A 55 6.26 11.33 16.17
N MET A 56 6.14 12.64 16.38
CA MET A 56 6.39 13.26 17.67
C MET A 56 5.31 14.28 18.05
N GLU A 57 5.00 14.33 19.34
CA GLU A 57 4.32 15.45 19.97
C GLU A 57 5.36 16.50 20.37
N LEU A 58 5.11 17.76 20.02
CA LEU A 58 5.96 18.90 20.33
C LEU A 58 5.28 19.75 21.40
N THR A 59 5.98 19.93 22.51
CA THR A 59 5.60 20.89 23.55
C THR A 59 6.69 21.93 23.73
N TYR A 60 6.34 23.14 24.17
CA TYR A 60 7.32 24.19 24.38
C TYR A 60 7.00 25.06 25.60
N ARG A 61 8.04 25.67 26.16
CA ARG A 61 7.95 26.66 27.25
C ARG A 61 8.82 27.87 26.92
N ILE A 62 8.27 29.06 27.07
CA ILE A 62 9.07 30.29 27.10
C ILE A 62 9.66 30.43 28.51
N ALA A 63 10.96 30.20 28.62
CA ALA A 63 11.70 30.28 29.88
C ALA A 63 11.98 31.73 30.28
N GLU A 64 12.26 32.59 29.29
CA GLU A 64 12.54 34.01 29.50
C GLU A 64 12.10 34.82 28.27
N GLN A 65 11.73 36.09 28.49
CA GLN A 65 11.40 37.05 27.44
C GLN A 65 11.95 38.42 27.80
N TRP A 66 12.59 39.09 26.84
CA TRP A 66 13.00 40.49 26.95
C TRP A 66 12.86 41.17 25.60
N ASP A 67 12.31 42.39 25.57
CA ASP A 67 12.02 43.10 24.33
C ASP A 67 11.30 42.20 23.30
N LYS A 68 11.94 41.90 22.15
CA LYS A 68 11.45 41.02 21.09
C LYS A 68 12.13 39.64 21.08
N HIS A 69 12.82 39.29 22.15
CA HIS A 69 13.59 38.05 22.29
C HIS A 69 12.93 37.09 23.27
N TYR A 70 13.01 35.80 22.95
CA TYR A 70 12.43 34.72 23.73
C TYR A 70 13.45 33.58 23.86
N ASN A 71 13.70 33.14 25.10
CA ASN A 71 14.34 31.85 25.33
C ASN A 71 13.25 30.78 25.39
N VAL A 72 13.26 29.87 24.41
CA VAL A 72 12.29 28.80 24.27
C VAL A 72 12.96 27.46 24.52
N GLU A 73 12.34 26.64 25.36
CA GLU A 73 12.66 25.23 25.54
C GLU A 73 11.61 24.40 24.80
N VAL A 74 12.05 23.53 23.90
CA VAL A 74 11.20 22.61 23.12
C VAL A 74 11.45 21.19 23.58
N THR A 75 10.38 20.43 23.76
CA THR A 75 10.40 19.00 24.07
C THR A 75 9.69 18.23 22.97
N LEU A 76 10.37 17.24 22.41
CA LEU A 76 9.82 16.28 21.45
C LEU A 76 9.58 14.96 22.17
N GLU A 77 8.37 14.42 22.08
CA GLU A 77 7.99 13.10 22.60
C GLU A 77 7.66 12.16 21.45
N ASN A 78 8.31 11.00 21.41
CA ASN A 78 8.00 9.97 20.42
C ASN A 78 6.64 9.32 20.72
N VAL A 79 5.68 9.54 19.83
CA VAL A 79 4.31 9.00 19.94
C VAL A 79 4.08 7.74 19.09
N THR A 80 5.14 7.23 18.47
CA THR A 80 5.11 5.99 17.68
C THR A 80 5.36 4.74 18.54
N ASP A 81 5.11 3.58 17.97
CA ASP A 81 5.37 2.27 18.58
C ASP A 81 6.78 1.75 18.32
N LYS A 82 7.71 2.61 17.87
CA LYS A 82 9.10 2.27 17.57
C LYS A 82 10.05 3.38 18.00
N LYS A 83 11.34 3.06 18.12
CA LYS A 83 12.40 4.06 18.23
C LYS A 83 12.38 4.98 17.00
N ILE A 84 12.58 6.28 17.23
CA ILE A 84 12.91 7.25 16.18
C ILE A 84 14.43 7.35 16.13
N ASP A 85 14.99 7.02 14.97
CA ASP A 85 16.41 7.06 14.66
C ASP A 85 16.77 8.38 13.97
N ASN A 86 17.90 8.98 14.36
CA ASN A 86 18.42 10.24 13.81
C ASN A 86 17.36 11.32 13.57
N TRP A 87 16.73 11.83 14.64
CA TRP A 87 15.63 12.78 14.46
C TRP A 87 16.11 14.08 13.80
N GLU A 88 15.28 14.55 12.87
CA GLU A 88 15.33 15.86 12.23
C GLU A 88 13.88 16.28 11.94
N ILE A 89 13.54 17.54 12.23
CA ILE A 89 12.18 18.07 12.07
C ILE A 89 12.18 19.43 11.38
N ASP A 90 11.06 19.76 10.74
CA ASP A 90 10.81 21.11 10.24
C ASP A 90 9.92 21.88 11.22
N LEU A 91 10.32 23.12 11.53
CA LEU A 91 9.55 24.06 12.33
C LEU A 91 9.12 25.25 11.47
N PRO A 92 7.81 25.49 11.29
CA PRO A 92 7.34 26.74 10.69
C PRO A 92 7.72 27.91 11.60
N ALA A 93 8.25 28.97 11.00
CA ALA A 93 8.88 30.05 11.72
C ALA A 93 8.13 31.37 11.51
N ASN A 94 7.65 31.95 12.62
CA ASN A 94 7.26 33.36 12.70
C ASN A 94 8.30 34.18 13.51
N TYR A 95 9.51 33.65 13.60
CA TYR A 95 10.62 34.12 14.43
C TYR A 95 11.95 33.82 13.74
N GLU A 96 13.01 34.52 14.14
CA GLU A 96 14.39 34.27 13.72
C GLU A 96 15.16 33.58 14.85
N ILE A 97 15.83 32.46 14.58
CA ILE A 97 16.66 31.78 15.58
C ILE A 97 18.05 32.43 15.62
N GLU A 98 18.40 33.07 16.74
CA GLU A 98 19.72 33.70 16.94
C GLU A 98 20.74 32.72 17.57
N ASN A 99 20.27 31.83 18.45
CA ASN A 99 21.09 30.81 19.11
C ASN A 99 20.28 29.53 19.30
N ILE A 100 20.96 28.38 19.21
CA ILE A 100 20.37 27.06 19.47
C ILE A 100 21.35 26.21 20.30
N TRP A 101 20.82 25.38 21.22
CA TRP A 101 21.61 24.43 22.00
C TRP A 101 20.89 23.09 22.13
N ASN A 102 21.67 22.00 22.27
CA ASN A 102 21.19 20.61 22.23
C ASN A 102 20.48 20.22 20.91
N ALA A 103 20.68 21.02 19.86
CA ALA A 103 20.26 20.77 18.48
C ALA A 103 21.10 21.66 17.54
N GLU A 104 21.02 21.39 16.25
CA GLU A 104 21.69 22.13 15.17
C GLU A 104 20.66 22.56 14.12
N ILE A 105 20.89 23.69 13.44
CA ILE A 105 20.08 24.10 12.29
C ILE A 105 20.74 23.51 11.05
N SER A 106 20.09 22.55 10.38
CA SER A 106 20.60 21.92 9.16
C SER A 106 20.16 22.62 7.88
N ASP A 107 19.04 23.35 7.92
CA ASP A 107 18.53 24.19 6.84
C ASP A 107 17.62 25.31 7.38
N SER A 108 17.46 26.38 6.62
CA SER A 108 16.55 27.48 6.99
C SER A 108 16.14 28.32 5.80
N ASP A 109 14.89 28.79 5.81
CA ASP A 109 14.41 29.87 4.96
C ASP A 109 13.50 30.85 5.72
N GLU A 110 12.89 31.80 5.00
CA GLU A 110 12.03 32.84 5.59
C GLU A 110 10.81 32.30 6.35
N THR A 111 10.42 31.05 6.11
CA THR A 111 9.18 30.45 6.62
C THR A 111 9.41 29.21 7.48
N MET A 112 10.60 28.62 7.44
CA MET A 112 10.86 27.30 8.04
C MET A 112 12.31 27.13 8.48
N TYR A 113 12.51 26.48 9.62
CA TYR A 113 13.81 25.96 10.07
C TYR A 113 13.79 24.43 10.08
N THR A 114 14.83 23.80 9.56
CA THR A 114 15.07 22.37 9.75
C THR A 114 16.04 22.19 10.91
N ILE A 115 15.56 21.53 11.96
CA ILE A 115 16.28 21.30 13.21
C ILE A 115 16.74 19.85 13.27
N HIS A 116 18.04 19.66 13.37
CA HIS A 116 18.72 18.38 13.49
C HIS A 116 19.22 18.17 14.94
N ASN A 117 19.38 16.92 15.34
CA ASN A 117 19.82 16.58 16.69
C ASN A 117 21.28 16.97 16.99
N ALA A 118 21.68 16.95 18.26
CA ALA A 118 23.06 17.25 18.71
C ALA A 118 23.95 16.00 18.86
N ARG A 119 23.72 14.96 18.05
CA ARG A 119 24.42 13.66 18.04
C ARG A 119 24.22 12.79 19.30
N TRP A 120 24.32 13.33 20.51
CA TRP A 120 24.17 12.56 21.75
C TRP A 120 22.71 12.30 22.12
N ASN A 121 21.78 13.07 21.55
CA ASN A 121 20.32 12.90 21.69
C ASN A 121 19.66 12.46 20.39
N GLN A 122 20.42 11.79 19.51
CA GLN A 122 20.01 11.42 18.14
C GLN A 122 18.78 10.51 18.09
N ASP A 123 18.69 9.58 19.03
CA ASP A 123 17.64 8.56 19.07
C ASP A 123 16.62 8.85 20.16
N ILE A 124 15.34 8.62 19.85
CA ILE A 124 14.24 8.74 20.80
C ILE A 124 13.55 7.39 20.93
N SER A 125 13.75 6.71 22.06
CA SER A 125 13.04 5.45 22.34
C SER A 125 11.53 5.63 22.32
N GLU A 126 10.79 4.52 22.26
CA GLU A 126 9.31 4.52 22.36
C GLU A 126 8.85 5.29 23.61
N ASN A 127 7.95 6.27 23.43
CA ASN A 127 7.49 7.19 24.50
C ASN A 127 8.63 8.00 25.17
N GLY A 128 9.83 7.97 24.60
CA GLY A 128 10.98 8.74 25.03
C GLY A 128 10.83 10.22 24.67
N LYS A 129 11.64 11.06 25.31
CA LYS A 129 11.64 12.50 25.05
C LYS A 129 13.06 13.04 24.90
N VAL A 130 13.20 14.03 24.04
CA VAL A 130 14.41 14.86 23.91
C VAL A 130 14.01 16.31 24.04
N SER A 131 14.97 17.17 24.39
CA SER A 131 14.71 18.61 24.48
C SER A 131 15.89 19.41 24.00
N PHE A 132 15.58 20.50 23.33
CA PHE A 132 16.53 21.50 22.87
C PHE A 132 16.00 22.89 23.19
N GLY A 133 16.86 23.89 23.12
CA GLY A 133 16.44 25.25 23.36
C GLY A 133 17.02 26.21 22.35
N MET A 134 16.36 27.36 22.25
CA MET A 134 16.71 28.39 21.30
C MET A 134 16.43 29.77 21.87
N THR A 135 17.26 30.73 21.49
CA THR A 135 16.96 32.16 21.63
C THR A 135 16.44 32.63 20.29
N VAL A 136 15.19 33.11 20.28
CA VAL A 136 14.53 33.58 19.06
C VAL A 136 14.15 35.04 19.17
N LYS A 137 14.23 35.75 18.05
CA LYS A 137 13.74 37.12 17.89
C LYS A 137 12.44 37.10 17.11
N ALA A 138 11.38 37.67 17.66
CA ALA A 138 10.04 37.64 17.07
C ALA A 138 9.24 38.89 17.40
N GLU A 139 8.57 39.46 16.39
CA GLU A 139 7.67 40.62 16.57
C GLU A 139 6.43 40.25 17.41
N ASN A 140 5.91 39.05 17.18
CA ASN A 140 4.83 38.44 17.95
C ASN A 140 5.35 37.23 18.73
N LYS A 141 4.57 36.74 19.70
CA LYS A 141 4.93 35.53 20.43
C LYS A 141 5.22 34.38 19.45
N PRO A 142 6.34 33.65 19.60
CA PRO A 142 6.67 32.54 18.72
C PRO A 142 5.61 31.43 18.83
N THR A 143 5.25 30.87 17.68
CA THR A 143 4.26 29.78 17.56
C THR A 143 4.92 28.50 17.09
N PHE A 144 4.47 27.37 17.63
CA PHE A 144 4.99 26.04 17.31
C PHE A 144 3.84 25.08 17.01
N PRO A 145 4.03 24.09 16.13
CA PRO A 145 3.05 23.02 15.91
C PRO A 145 2.95 22.11 17.15
N GLU A 146 1.79 21.46 17.36
CA GLU A 146 1.63 20.46 18.42
C GLU A 146 2.21 19.10 18.02
N TYR A 147 2.28 18.82 16.72
CA TYR A 147 2.71 17.54 16.18
C TYR A 147 3.66 17.74 15.00
N VAL A 148 4.69 16.90 14.92
CA VAL A 148 5.70 16.94 13.85
C VAL A 148 6.05 15.52 13.35
N THR A 149 6.62 15.45 12.15
CA THR A 149 7.14 14.21 11.55
C THR A 149 8.65 14.31 11.39
N THR A 150 9.34 13.16 11.37
CA THR A 150 10.76 13.13 11.04
C THR A 150 11.00 13.35 9.55
N ASN A 151 12.09 14.04 9.22
CA ASN A 151 12.55 14.22 7.84
C ASN A 151 13.47 13.10 7.35
N THR A 152 14.14 12.40 8.27
CA THR A 152 15.13 11.36 7.95
C THR A 152 14.47 10.07 7.48
N ILE A 153 15.12 9.39 6.54
CA ILE A 153 14.75 8.06 6.06
C ILE A 153 15.97 7.13 6.04
N CYS A 154 15.72 5.82 6.13
CA CYS A 154 16.78 4.78 6.09
C CYS A 154 17.26 4.51 4.66
N TYR A 155 18.22 5.27 4.15
CA TYR A 155 18.65 5.21 2.75
C TYR A 155 19.89 4.33 2.54
N GLU A 156 19.96 3.60 1.43
CA GLU A 156 21.12 2.78 1.07
C GLU A 156 22.31 3.68 0.69
N VAL A 157 23.45 3.46 1.34
CA VAL A 157 24.70 4.17 1.03
C VAL A 157 25.25 3.62 -0.28
N ASP A 158 25.68 4.49 -1.19
CA ASP A 158 26.28 4.05 -2.45
C ASP A 158 27.51 3.16 -2.22
N GLN A 159 27.57 2.06 -2.98
CA GLN A 159 28.61 1.03 -2.81
C GLN A 159 30.05 1.56 -2.98
N GLU A 160 30.22 2.65 -3.72
CA GLU A 160 31.51 3.35 -3.87
C GLU A 160 31.95 4.09 -2.60
N ASN A 161 31.00 4.50 -1.75
CA ASN A 161 31.23 5.32 -0.56
C ASN A 161 31.53 4.51 0.69
N TYR A 162 31.50 3.17 0.63
CA TYR A 162 31.91 2.35 1.75
C TYR A 162 32.62 1.06 1.33
N GLU A 163 33.34 0.48 2.28
CA GLU A 163 33.88 -0.87 2.17
C GLU A 163 33.51 -1.62 3.44
N MET A 164 33.10 -2.88 3.27
CA MET A 164 32.86 -3.76 4.39
C MET A 164 33.69 -5.04 4.23
N SER A 165 34.42 -5.40 5.28
CA SER A 165 35.26 -6.60 5.30
C SER A 165 34.79 -7.60 6.34
N PHE A 166 34.82 -8.88 6.00
CA PHE A 166 34.48 -9.99 6.89
C PHE A 166 35.72 -10.83 7.18
N LYS A 167 35.94 -11.12 8.46
CA LYS A 167 37.04 -11.96 8.92
C LYS A 167 36.57 -12.96 9.96
N VAL A 168 36.99 -14.22 9.81
CA VAL A 168 36.90 -15.25 10.84
C VAL A 168 38.19 -15.25 11.65
N HIS A 169 38.10 -15.01 12.96
CA HIS A 169 39.25 -15.02 13.87
C HIS A 169 39.55 -16.41 14.39
N SER A 170 38.51 -17.17 14.73
CA SER A 170 38.63 -18.55 15.17
C SER A 170 37.39 -19.36 14.83
N ASN A 171 37.56 -20.68 14.77
CA ASN A 171 36.47 -21.66 14.68
C ASN A 171 36.72 -22.78 15.69
N TRP A 172 35.63 -23.34 16.21
CA TRP A 172 35.66 -24.52 17.08
C TRP A 172 34.35 -25.27 16.91
N ASP A 173 34.43 -26.59 16.74
CA ASP A 173 33.27 -27.43 16.40
C ASP A 173 32.49 -26.86 15.20
N ASN A 174 31.22 -26.50 15.40
CA ASN A 174 30.35 -25.85 14.42
C ASN A 174 30.17 -24.35 14.70
N LYS A 175 31.07 -23.72 15.46
CA LYS A 175 31.00 -22.30 15.84
C LYS A 175 32.14 -21.49 15.25
N ILE A 176 31.85 -20.23 14.92
CA ILE A 176 32.82 -19.26 14.44
C ILE A 176 32.78 -18.00 15.30
N ASN A 177 33.95 -17.42 15.54
CA ASN A 177 34.10 -16.05 16.01
C ASN A 177 34.48 -15.18 14.81
N GLY A 178 33.54 -14.32 14.39
CA GLY A 178 33.67 -13.47 13.23
C GLY A 178 33.69 -11.98 13.60
N GLN A 179 34.21 -11.18 12.69
CA GLN A 179 34.21 -9.72 12.76
C GLN A 179 33.84 -9.14 11.40
N ILE A 180 33.07 -8.07 11.44
CA ILE A 180 32.77 -7.21 10.31
C ILE A 180 33.31 -5.81 10.61
N VAL A 181 34.04 -5.24 9.66
CA VAL A 181 34.53 -3.86 9.72
C VAL A 181 33.87 -3.07 8.60
N ILE A 182 33.24 -1.95 8.94
CA ILE A 182 32.61 -1.01 8.02
C ILE A 182 33.52 0.22 7.94
N THR A 183 33.95 0.58 6.73
CA THR A 183 34.81 1.75 6.47
C THR A 183 34.08 2.73 5.58
N ASN A 184 33.94 3.98 6.04
CA ASN A 184 33.42 5.07 5.23
C ASN A 184 34.52 5.54 4.26
N LYS A 185 34.34 5.28 2.96
CA LYS A 185 35.24 5.74 1.90
C LYS A 185 34.81 7.06 1.29
N GLY A 186 33.64 7.58 1.62
CA GLY A 186 33.13 8.87 1.16
C GLY A 186 33.84 10.07 1.79
N ASP A 187 33.27 11.25 1.55
CA ASP A 187 33.65 12.53 2.15
C ASP A 187 32.56 13.08 3.10
N LYS A 188 31.36 12.50 3.08
CA LYS A 188 30.28 12.74 4.02
C LYS A 188 30.30 11.73 5.16
N LYS A 189 29.87 12.15 6.35
CA LYS A 189 29.62 11.29 7.51
C LYS A 189 28.44 10.36 7.17
N ILE A 190 28.56 9.08 7.52
CA ILE A 190 27.45 8.10 7.47
C ILE A 190 26.79 8.14 8.83
N GLU A 191 25.52 8.53 8.89
CA GLU A 191 24.79 8.68 10.16
C GLU A 191 23.87 7.52 10.46
N ASP A 192 23.86 7.11 11.73
CA ASP A 192 22.98 6.05 12.25
C ASP A 192 23.03 4.75 11.44
N TRP A 193 24.24 4.23 11.24
CA TRP A 193 24.43 3.13 10.31
C TRP A 193 23.62 1.89 10.71
N ASN A 194 23.11 1.19 9.71
CA ASN A 194 22.60 -0.16 9.87
C ASN A 194 23.01 -1.01 8.65
N VAL A 195 23.03 -2.33 8.83
CA VAL A 195 23.52 -3.29 7.82
C VAL A 195 22.46 -4.34 7.54
N SER A 196 22.21 -4.62 6.26
CA SER A 196 21.47 -5.80 5.84
C SER A 196 22.45 -6.80 5.23
N LEU A 197 22.36 -8.07 5.64
CA LEU A 197 23.26 -9.13 5.17
C LEU A 197 22.56 -10.49 5.07
N GLN A 198 23.13 -11.37 4.24
CA GLN A 198 22.77 -12.77 4.14
C GLN A 198 23.96 -13.66 4.50
N SER A 199 23.73 -14.71 5.29
CA SER A 199 24.77 -15.69 5.65
C SER A 199 24.27 -17.13 5.65
N ASN A 200 25.18 -18.07 5.41
CA ASN A 200 24.90 -19.50 5.61
C ASN A 200 25.03 -19.95 7.09
N PHE A 201 25.42 -19.03 7.98
CA PHE A 201 25.55 -19.28 9.41
C PHE A 201 24.48 -18.55 10.23
N LYS A 202 24.17 -19.11 11.41
CA LYS A 202 23.21 -18.53 12.35
C LYS A 202 23.91 -17.75 13.46
N LEU A 203 23.64 -16.44 13.57
CA LEU A 203 24.15 -15.60 14.65
C LEU A 203 23.61 -16.08 16.01
N LYS A 204 24.47 -16.12 17.03
CA LYS A 204 24.12 -16.49 18.41
C LYS A 204 24.44 -15.40 19.41
N GLN A 205 25.53 -14.69 19.19
CA GLN A 205 25.94 -13.54 19.99
C GLN A 205 26.51 -12.49 19.06
N ILE A 206 26.29 -11.22 19.41
CA ILE A 206 26.78 -10.06 18.68
C ILE A 206 27.17 -8.99 19.69
N TRP A 207 28.22 -8.21 19.40
CA TRP A 207 28.63 -7.05 20.18
C TRP A 207 29.04 -5.91 19.27
N ASN A 208 28.90 -4.67 19.74
CA ASN A 208 28.99 -3.43 18.94
C ASN A 208 27.97 -3.33 17.78
N ALA A 209 26.94 -4.19 17.78
CA ALA A 209 25.78 -4.20 16.91
C ALA A 209 24.64 -4.97 17.59
N SER A 210 23.40 -4.80 17.13
CA SER A 210 22.22 -5.53 17.59
C SER A 210 21.43 -6.12 16.42
N ILE A 211 20.83 -7.29 16.61
CA ILE A 211 19.93 -7.91 15.62
C ILE A 211 18.53 -7.30 15.80
N GLU A 212 18.05 -6.58 14.80
CA GLU A 212 16.68 -6.03 14.78
C GLU A 212 15.71 -6.96 14.04
N TYR A 213 16.22 -7.64 13.01
CA TYR A 213 15.44 -8.59 12.23
C TYR A 213 16.31 -9.80 11.89
N GLU A 214 15.71 -10.99 12.00
CA GLU A 214 16.27 -12.23 11.49
C GLU A 214 15.18 -13.07 10.78
N GLU A 215 15.54 -13.66 9.64
CA GLU A 215 14.73 -14.68 8.98
C GLU A 215 15.62 -15.85 8.56
N GLU A 216 15.17 -17.06 8.92
CA GLU A 216 15.78 -18.32 8.49
C GLU A 216 15.08 -18.86 7.25
N ASP A 217 15.85 -19.18 6.23
CA ASP A 217 15.48 -19.94 5.04
C ASP A 217 16.25 -21.28 5.01
N GLU A 218 15.86 -22.23 4.16
CA GLU A 218 16.40 -23.61 4.17
C GLU A 218 17.94 -23.67 4.03
N LYS A 219 18.57 -22.67 3.42
CA LYS A 219 20.03 -22.60 3.19
C LYS A 219 20.69 -21.32 3.68
N ASP A 220 19.91 -20.31 4.01
CA ASP A 220 20.40 -18.95 4.21
C ASP A 220 19.69 -18.29 5.39
N ASN A 221 20.40 -17.41 6.07
CA ASN A 221 19.91 -16.61 7.17
C ASN A 221 20.03 -15.14 6.76
N PHE A 222 18.99 -14.36 7.00
CA PHE A 222 18.92 -12.95 6.67
C PHE A 222 18.89 -12.13 7.94
N TYR A 223 19.64 -11.04 7.97
CA TYR A 223 19.71 -10.16 9.13
C TYR A 223 19.60 -8.69 8.74
N ASP A 224 18.90 -7.93 9.56
CA ASP A 224 19.13 -6.49 9.68
C ASP A 224 19.76 -6.20 11.04
N LEU A 225 20.96 -5.64 10.99
CA LEU A 225 21.77 -5.30 12.15
C LEU A 225 21.81 -3.79 12.31
N TRP A 226 21.68 -3.33 13.55
CA TRP A 226 21.71 -1.92 13.91
C TRP A 226 22.90 -1.60 14.80
N ASN A 227 23.33 -0.35 14.77
CA ASN A 227 24.30 0.16 15.70
C ASN A 227 23.73 0.20 17.15
N PRO A 228 24.58 0.09 18.18
CA PRO A 228 24.23 0.23 19.60
C PRO A 228 24.17 1.68 20.13
N GLY A 229 24.09 2.69 19.26
CA GLY A 229 24.05 4.11 19.62
C GLY A 229 25.42 4.77 19.82
N TYR A 230 26.30 4.19 20.64
CA TYR A 230 27.61 4.84 20.93
C TYR A 230 28.59 4.88 19.75
N ASN A 231 28.38 4.07 18.72
CA ASN A 231 29.17 4.04 17.48
C ASN A 231 28.31 4.31 16.24
N GLN A 232 27.15 4.97 16.41
CA GLN A 232 26.12 5.12 15.37
C GLN A 232 26.56 5.92 14.13
N ASN A 233 27.60 6.75 14.25
CA ASN A 233 28.08 7.61 13.15
C ASN A 233 29.51 7.23 12.72
N ILE A 234 29.75 7.17 11.41
CA ILE A 234 31.04 6.85 10.80
C ILE A 234 31.55 8.09 10.06
N GLU A 235 32.51 8.81 10.65
CA GLU A 235 33.13 9.98 10.04
C GLU A 235 33.87 9.61 8.74
N PRO A 236 34.11 10.58 7.83
CA PRO A 236 34.86 10.32 6.60
C PRO A 236 36.19 9.63 6.85
N LYS A 237 36.47 8.57 6.07
CA LYS A 237 37.69 7.74 6.16
C LYS A 237 37.89 7.00 7.48
N GLN A 238 36.90 6.99 8.37
CA GLN A 238 36.93 6.20 9.61
C GLN A 238 36.22 4.86 9.41
N SER A 239 36.40 3.98 10.41
CA SER A 239 35.79 2.66 10.45
C SER A 239 35.12 2.39 11.79
N VAL A 240 34.08 1.57 11.75
CA VAL A 240 33.48 0.92 12.91
C VAL A 240 33.54 -0.59 12.73
N GLU A 241 33.49 -1.33 13.83
CA GLU A 241 33.54 -2.79 13.78
C GLU A 241 32.59 -3.42 14.80
N PHE A 242 32.03 -4.56 14.40
CA PHE A 242 31.27 -5.42 15.29
C PHE A 242 31.70 -6.87 15.12
N GLY A 243 31.58 -7.63 16.21
CA GLY A 243 31.96 -9.03 16.24
C GLY A 243 30.79 -9.90 16.65
N PHE A 244 30.91 -11.19 16.37
CA PHE A 244 29.85 -12.14 16.62
C PHE A 244 30.37 -13.55 16.87
N ILE A 245 29.52 -14.35 17.52
CA ILE A 245 29.62 -15.81 17.52
C ILE A 245 28.43 -16.36 16.71
N ALA A 246 28.71 -17.24 15.76
CA ALA A 246 27.70 -17.89 14.93
C ALA A 246 27.87 -19.40 14.88
N GLU A 247 26.79 -20.13 14.64
CA GLU A 247 26.81 -21.55 14.27
C GLU A 247 26.84 -21.68 12.74
N CYS A 248 27.81 -22.44 12.22
CA CYS A 248 28.03 -22.61 10.79
C CYS A 248 28.35 -24.08 10.49
N GLU A 249 27.60 -24.69 9.57
CA GLU A 249 27.97 -25.98 8.99
C GLU A 249 28.75 -25.73 7.69
N GLY A 250 30.04 -26.08 7.70
CA GLY A 250 30.92 -25.87 6.55
C GLY A 250 31.61 -24.50 6.54
N LYS A 251 31.96 -24.01 5.35
CA LYS A 251 32.71 -22.76 5.18
C LYS A 251 31.78 -21.56 5.36
N PRO A 252 32.10 -20.58 6.22
CA PRO A 252 31.29 -19.38 6.38
C PRO A 252 31.24 -18.55 5.11
N GLU A 253 30.03 -18.19 4.69
CA GLU A 253 29.75 -17.36 3.52
C GLU A 253 28.81 -16.21 3.89
N LEU A 254 29.11 -15.04 3.34
CA LEU A 254 28.32 -13.82 3.45
C LEU A 254 28.04 -13.27 2.05
N SER A 255 26.83 -12.77 1.85
CA SER A 255 26.40 -12.13 0.60
C SER A 255 25.40 -11.00 0.90
N ASN A 256 25.01 -10.26 -0.15
CA ASN A 256 24.04 -9.16 -0.08
C ASN A 256 24.34 -8.17 1.05
N PHE A 257 25.58 -7.64 1.02
CA PHE A 257 26.18 -6.87 2.10
C PHE A 257 25.93 -5.36 1.91
N GLU A 258 24.81 -4.88 2.40
CA GLU A 258 24.28 -3.53 2.13
C GLU A 258 24.35 -2.64 3.37
N LEU A 259 24.93 -1.44 3.22
CA LEU A 259 24.99 -0.42 4.27
C LEU A 259 23.90 0.62 4.06
N TYR A 260 23.24 1.03 5.14
CA TYR A 260 22.29 2.12 5.12
C TYR A 260 22.63 3.15 6.19
N GLU A 261 22.11 4.35 5.99
CA GLU A 261 22.17 5.48 6.92
C GLU A 261 20.78 6.09 7.13
N MET A 262 20.59 6.81 8.22
CA MET A 262 19.42 7.66 8.41
C MET A 262 19.75 9.07 7.96
N THR A 263 19.13 9.54 6.88
CA THR A 263 19.47 10.84 6.26
C THR A 263 18.24 11.51 5.65
N SER A 264 18.25 12.85 5.60
CA SER A 264 17.34 13.67 4.80
C SER A 264 17.98 14.15 3.48
N ASP A 265 19.30 13.97 3.32
CA ASP A 265 20.08 14.26 2.11
C ASP A 265 20.36 12.98 1.32
N PHE A 266 19.30 12.32 0.85
CA PHE A 266 19.41 11.13 0.00
C PHE A 266 19.47 11.52 -1.48
N GLU A 267 19.28 10.58 -2.41
CA GLU A 267 18.99 10.92 -3.81
C GLU A 267 17.59 10.45 -4.19
N LEU A 268 16.95 11.19 -5.11
CA LEU A 268 15.76 10.65 -5.76
C LEU A 268 16.25 9.43 -6.50
N ASP A 269 15.64 8.27 -6.22
CA ASP A 269 16.01 7.08 -6.96
C ASP A 269 15.73 7.39 -8.42
N ASP A 270 16.66 7.00 -9.29
CA ASP A 270 16.34 6.99 -10.69
C ASP A 270 15.12 6.11 -10.84
N TYR A 271 14.05 6.69 -11.42
CA TYR A 271 13.03 5.90 -12.08
C TYR A 271 13.71 5.22 -13.26
N GLU A 272 14.51 4.20 -12.97
CA GLU A 272 14.78 3.17 -13.93
C GLU A 272 13.47 2.41 -14.06
N GLU A 273 13.04 2.22 -15.29
CA GLU A 273 11.99 1.27 -15.56
C GLU A 273 12.41 -0.05 -14.89
N ASP A 274 11.73 -0.41 -13.80
CA ASP A 274 11.77 -1.74 -13.17
C ASP A 274 11.34 -2.86 -14.16
N GLU A 275 11.32 -2.56 -15.47
CA GLU A 275 10.95 -3.40 -16.58
C GLU A 275 11.68 -4.73 -16.57
N LYS A 276 12.97 -4.76 -16.19
CA LYS A 276 13.69 -6.04 -16.06
C LYS A 276 13.20 -6.89 -14.88
N LEU A 277 12.67 -6.26 -13.83
CA LEU A 277 12.13 -6.95 -12.66
C LEU A 277 10.68 -7.40 -12.89
N GLU A 278 9.93 -6.68 -13.73
CA GLU A 278 8.48 -6.83 -13.90
C GLU A 278 8.05 -7.44 -15.25
N PHE A 279 8.82 -7.28 -16.34
CA PHE A 279 8.44 -7.73 -17.69
C PHE A 279 9.28 -8.91 -18.19
N VAL A 280 8.76 -10.11 -17.95
CA VAL A 280 9.06 -11.29 -18.76
C VAL A 280 7.87 -11.48 -19.71
N ASP A 281 8.11 -11.49 -21.02
CA ASP A 281 7.04 -11.58 -22.03
C ASP A 281 6.71 -13.06 -22.39
N ASP A 282 7.51 -14.02 -21.92
CA ASP A 282 7.39 -15.45 -22.24
C ASP A 282 6.66 -16.25 -21.15
N PHE A 283 5.56 -15.71 -20.63
CA PHE A 283 4.74 -16.40 -19.64
C PHE A 283 3.68 -17.30 -20.30
N ILE A 284 3.40 -18.45 -19.67
CA ILE A 284 2.22 -19.23 -20.04
C ILE A 284 1.00 -18.40 -19.66
N LEU A 285 0.19 -18.07 -20.66
CA LEU A 285 -1.03 -17.29 -20.48
C LEU A 285 -2.05 -18.16 -19.79
N ASP A 286 -2.62 -17.65 -18.71
CA ASP A 286 -3.72 -18.34 -18.06
C ASP A 286 -5.04 -18.08 -18.79
N SER A 287 -6.06 -18.84 -18.41
CA SER A 287 -7.42 -18.70 -18.92
C SER A 287 -8.06 -17.31 -18.72
N ASP A 288 -7.64 -16.52 -17.72
CA ASP A 288 -8.22 -15.18 -17.50
C ASP A 288 -7.73 -14.20 -18.58
N TYR A 289 -6.65 -14.56 -19.28
CA TYR A 289 -6.18 -13.86 -20.45
C TYR A 289 -7.12 -13.98 -21.66
N PHE A 290 -8.07 -14.92 -21.69
CA PHE A 290 -8.89 -15.20 -22.88
C PHE A 290 -10.35 -14.81 -22.64
N GLU A 291 -11.01 -14.26 -23.66
CA GLU A 291 -12.43 -13.89 -23.54
C GLU A 291 -13.34 -15.13 -23.61
N THR A 292 -12.85 -16.19 -24.26
CA THR A 292 -13.61 -17.43 -24.48
C THR A 292 -12.77 -18.68 -24.21
N ARG A 293 -13.46 -19.80 -23.93
CA ARG A 293 -12.85 -21.11 -23.72
C ARG A 293 -12.11 -21.57 -24.97
N GLU A 294 -12.76 -21.39 -26.11
CA GLU A 294 -12.25 -21.85 -27.40
C GLU A 294 -10.93 -21.15 -27.75
N GLU A 295 -10.78 -19.87 -27.38
CA GLU A 295 -9.51 -19.16 -27.52
C GLU A 295 -8.42 -19.73 -26.59
N TYR A 296 -8.77 -20.05 -25.34
CA TYR A 296 -7.82 -20.62 -24.40
C TYR A 296 -7.38 -22.04 -24.77
N GLU A 297 -8.32 -22.91 -25.14
CA GLU A 297 -8.04 -24.28 -25.58
C GLU A 297 -7.15 -24.28 -26.81
N LYS A 298 -7.47 -23.42 -27.80
CA LYS A 298 -6.66 -23.26 -28.99
C LYS A 298 -5.24 -22.79 -28.64
N TYR A 299 -5.09 -21.84 -27.72
CA TYR A 299 -3.78 -21.41 -27.25
C TYR A 299 -2.97 -22.57 -26.65
N LEU A 300 -3.58 -23.38 -25.77
CA LEU A 300 -2.92 -24.53 -25.16
C LEU A 300 -2.51 -25.57 -26.22
N GLU A 301 -3.40 -25.89 -27.17
CA GLU A 301 -3.11 -26.82 -28.27
C GLU A 301 -1.96 -26.33 -29.15
N GLU A 302 -1.96 -25.06 -29.55
CA GLU A 302 -0.93 -24.46 -30.41
C GLU A 302 0.46 -24.46 -29.75
N HIS A 303 0.52 -24.44 -28.42
CA HIS A 303 1.77 -24.36 -27.66
C HIS A 303 2.15 -25.69 -26.96
N GLY A 304 1.34 -26.73 -27.11
CA GLY A 304 1.57 -28.04 -26.48
C GLY A 304 1.46 -28.02 -24.95
N TYR A 305 0.63 -27.13 -24.41
CA TYR A 305 0.35 -27.03 -22.97
C TYR A 305 -0.87 -27.87 -22.60
N GLU A 306 -0.91 -28.34 -21.35
CA GLU A 306 -2.07 -29.00 -20.76
C GLU A 306 -2.51 -28.21 -19.52
N ASP A 307 -3.81 -27.95 -19.37
CA ASP A 307 -4.41 -27.40 -18.15
C ASP A 307 -5.38 -28.43 -17.55
N ASP A 308 -5.06 -28.94 -16.36
CA ASP A 308 -5.89 -29.88 -15.61
C ASP A 308 -7.30 -29.33 -15.32
N ALA A 309 -7.50 -28.01 -15.33
CA ALA A 309 -8.80 -27.36 -15.15
C ALA A 309 -9.75 -27.49 -16.37
N LEU A 310 -9.20 -27.86 -17.54
CA LEU A 310 -9.93 -28.13 -18.78
C LEU A 310 -10.20 -29.62 -19.01
N ILE A 311 -9.55 -30.51 -18.25
CA ILE A 311 -9.86 -31.94 -18.27
C ILE A 311 -11.27 -32.08 -17.70
N GLU A 312 -12.25 -32.24 -18.60
CA GLU A 312 -13.58 -32.69 -18.21
C GLU A 312 -13.40 -33.93 -17.35
N THR A 313 -14.02 -33.96 -16.16
CA THR A 313 -14.24 -35.21 -15.46
C THR A 313 -15.20 -36.05 -16.30
N GLY A 314 -14.71 -36.59 -17.41
CA GLY A 314 -15.35 -37.63 -18.18
C GLY A 314 -15.55 -38.80 -17.23
N SER A 315 -16.83 -39.09 -16.97
CA SER A 315 -17.35 -40.41 -16.63
C SER A 315 -16.30 -41.45 -16.23
N SER A 316 -15.84 -41.42 -14.97
CA SER A 316 -15.32 -42.62 -14.32
C SER A 316 -16.37 -43.13 -13.35
N GLU A 317 -17.41 -43.74 -13.91
CA GLU A 317 -18.00 -44.91 -13.25
C GLU A 317 -16.85 -45.92 -13.08
N ASN A 318 -16.24 -45.96 -11.89
CA ASN A 318 -15.41 -47.04 -11.31
C ASN A 318 -14.21 -46.58 -10.45
N ALA A 319 -14.14 -45.34 -10.00
CA ALA A 319 -13.28 -44.99 -8.86
C ALA A 319 -14.01 -45.23 -7.51
N SER A 320 -14.05 -46.50 -7.11
CA SER A 320 -14.07 -47.00 -5.73
C SER A 320 -14.65 -46.09 -4.63
N ARG A 321 -15.87 -46.43 -4.20
CA ARG A 321 -16.47 -46.08 -2.92
C ARG A 321 -15.50 -46.39 -1.75
N LYS A 322 -14.84 -45.38 -1.19
CA LYS A 322 -14.50 -45.30 0.26
C LYS A 322 -13.94 -43.92 0.60
N SER A 323 -14.61 -43.26 1.55
CA SER A 323 -14.30 -41.95 2.17
C SER A 323 -14.65 -40.66 1.40
N ARG A 324 -15.91 -40.49 0.99
CA ARG A 324 -16.50 -39.15 0.85
C ARG A 324 -17.30 -38.82 2.11
N ALA A 325 -16.66 -38.17 3.08
CA ALA A 325 -17.42 -37.25 3.91
C ALA A 325 -17.79 -36.07 2.99
N LYS A 326 -19.05 -36.05 2.52
CA LYS A 326 -19.60 -34.92 1.76
C LYS A 326 -19.53 -33.66 2.63
N ALA A 327 -18.52 -32.82 2.43
CA ALA A 327 -18.71 -31.40 2.68
C ALA A 327 -19.67 -30.93 1.59
N VAL A 328 -20.91 -30.64 1.97
CA VAL A 328 -21.84 -29.93 1.09
C VAL A 328 -21.25 -28.54 0.93
N ASP A 329 -20.75 -28.20 -0.25
CA ASP A 329 -20.40 -26.82 -0.57
C ASP A 329 -21.70 -26.03 -0.58
N SER A 330 -21.97 -25.26 0.48
CA SER A 330 -23.22 -24.51 0.58
C SER A 330 -23.15 -23.32 -0.36
N THR A 331 -23.99 -23.28 -1.38
CA THR A 331 -24.17 -22.10 -2.23
C THR A 331 -24.81 -20.98 -1.43
N VAL A 332 -24.21 -19.79 -1.45
CA VAL A 332 -24.83 -18.59 -0.88
C VAL A 332 -25.60 -17.86 -1.96
N LEU A 333 -26.86 -17.56 -1.66
CA LEU A 333 -27.74 -16.86 -2.59
C LEU A 333 -27.64 -15.36 -2.36
N PHE A 334 -27.49 -14.60 -3.44
CA PHE A 334 -27.45 -13.13 -3.38
C PHE A 334 -28.63 -12.50 -4.12
N THR A 335 -28.97 -11.28 -3.71
CA THR A 335 -29.92 -10.41 -4.43
C THR A 335 -29.17 -9.54 -5.42
N ALA A 336 -29.80 -9.20 -6.53
CA ALA A 336 -29.18 -8.41 -7.58
C ALA A 336 -30.09 -7.28 -8.08
N LYS A 337 -29.52 -6.11 -8.33
CA LYS A 337 -30.17 -4.94 -8.96
C LYS A 337 -29.64 -4.79 -10.39
N ASP A 338 -30.53 -4.71 -11.37
CA ASP A 338 -30.16 -4.49 -12.77
C ASP A 338 -29.42 -3.15 -12.92
N MET A 339 -28.26 -3.17 -13.58
CA MET A 339 -27.48 -1.96 -13.85
C MET A 339 -28.09 -1.12 -14.98
N MET A 340 -29.04 -1.67 -15.73
CA MET A 340 -29.68 -1.09 -16.92
C MET A 340 -28.69 -0.83 -18.05
N ILE A 341 -27.72 -1.73 -18.20
CA ILE A 341 -26.71 -1.70 -19.28
C ILE A 341 -27.21 -2.55 -20.45
N SER A 342 -27.00 -2.07 -21.67
CA SER A 342 -27.30 -2.84 -22.88
C SER A 342 -26.59 -4.20 -22.87
N GLU A 343 -27.28 -5.28 -23.23
CA GLU A 343 -26.68 -6.62 -23.26
C GLU A 343 -25.55 -6.79 -24.28
N THR A 344 -25.45 -5.85 -25.23
CA THR A 344 -24.38 -5.78 -26.24
C THR A 344 -23.18 -4.94 -25.80
N ALA A 345 -23.28 -4.25 -24.66
CA ALA A 345 -22.17 -3.47 -24.13
C ALA A 345 -21.03 -4.37 -23.66
N ARG A 346 -19.82 -3.80 -23.56
CA ARG A 346 -18.69 -4.51 -22.96
C ARG A 346 -19.00 -4.86 -21.50
N ALA A 347 -18.40 -5.97 -21.06
CA ALA A 347 -18.42 -6.38 -19.67
C ALA A 347 -17.82 -5.28 -18.78
N THR A 348 -18.53 -4.90 -17.72
CA THR A 348 -17.97 -4.08 -16.66
C THR A 348 -17.01 -4.95 -15.86
N GLN A 349 -15.73 -4.59 -15.82
CA GLN A 349 -14.67 -5.30 -15.08
C GLN A 349 -14.57 -4.80 -13.63
N HIS A 350 -14.85 -3.51 -13.42
CA HIS A 350 -14.95 -2.93 -12.09
C HIS A 350 -15.89 -1.73 -12.12
N TYR A 351 -16.33 -1.32 -10.95
CA TYR A 351 -17.10 -0.10 -10.76
C TYR A 351 -16.55 0.65 -9.57
N LEU A 352 -17.01 1.88 -9.40
CA LEU A 352 -16.83 2.62 -8.17
C LEU A 352 -18.08 3.45 -7.90
N LEU A 353 -18.67 3.29 -6.72
CA LEU A 353 -19.85 4.03 -6.30
C LEU A 353 -19.44 5.37 -5.68
N ILE A 354 -19.88 6.47 -6.30
CA ILE A 354 -19.60 7.84 -5.82
C ILE A 354 -20.73 8.37 -4.93
N SER A 355 -21.95 7.92 -5.22
CA SER A 355 -23.16 8.16 -4.42
C SER A 355 -24.19 7.08 -4.75
N ASP A 356 -25.32 7.08 -4.06
CA ASP A 356 -26.44 6.15 -4.29
C ASP A 356 -26.92 6.07 -5.76
N ARG A 357 -26.64 7.10 -6.56
CA ARG A 357 -27.11 7.24 -7.95
C ARG A 357 -26.02 7.44 -8.98
N ILE A 358 -24.77 7.62 -8.57
CA ILE A 358 -23.67 7.91 -9.48
C ILE A 358 -22.58 6.87 -9.25
N SER A 359 -22.20 6.20 -10.34
CA SER A 359 -21.05 5.29 -10.35
C SER A 359 -20.18 5.51 -11.58
N TYR A 360 -18.91 5.19 -11.46
CA TYR A 360 -18.02 4.98 -12.60
C TYR A 360 -17.96 3.49 -12.92
N LEU A 361 -17.99 3.15 -14.19
CA LEU A 361 -17.88 1.79 -14.70
C LEU A 361 -16.63 1.68 -15.55
N MET A 362 -15.82 0.66 -15.30
CA MET A 362 -14.62 0.33 -16.09
C MET A 362 -14.87 -0.90 -16.94
N SER A 363 -14.52 -0.84 -18.22
CA SER A 363 -14.56 -1.98 -19.14
C SER A 363 -13.25 -2.12 -19.88
N ALA A 364 -12.74 -3.34 -20.01
CA ALA A 364 -11.46 -3.61 -20.66
C ALA A 364 -11.54 -3.51 -22.19
N GLU A 365 -10.44 -3.07 -22.79
CA GLU A 365 -10.16 -3.09 -24.22
C GLU A 365 -8.65 -3.30 -24.45
N LYS A 366 -8.27 -4.57 -24.65
CA LYS A 366 -6.87 -5.02 -24.74
C LYS A 366 -6.09 -4.62 -23.47
N SER A 367 -5.15 -3.69 -23.58
CA SER A 367 -4.34 -3.15 -22.49
C SER A 367 -4.91 -1.87 -21.86
N ASN A 368 -6.11 -1.46 -22.28
CA ASN A 368 -6.72 -0.19 -21.88
C ASN A 368 -8.05 -0.44 -21.16
N VAL A 369 -8.51 0.56 -20.43
CA VAL A 369 -9.87 0.58 -19.90
C VAL A 369 -10.65 1.77 -20.44
N ASN A 370 -11.93 1.56 -20.66
CA ASN A 370 -12.89 2.63 -20.95
C ASN A 370 -13.70 2.90 -19.69
N VAL A 371 -13.66 4.15 -19.24
CA VAL A 371 -14.39 4.63 -18.06
C VAL A 371 -15.64 5.37 -18.50
N VAL A 372 -16.79 4.98 -17.95
CA VAL A 372 -18.09 5.62 -18.20
C VAL A 372 -18.73 6.03 -16.87
N LYS A 373 -19.29 7.24 -16.83
CA LYS A 373 -20.13 7.68 -15.70
C LYS A 373 -21.56 7.21 -15.91
N ARG A 374 -22.07 6.40 -14.98
CA ARG A 374 -23.48 5.99 -14.87
C ARG A 374 -24.19 6.94 -13.89
N THR A 375 -25.35 7.45 -14.28
CA THR A 375 -26.22 8.29 -13.44
C THR A 375 -27.64 7.75 -13.45
N GLU A 376 -28.21 7.55 -12.28
CA GLU A 376 -29.60 7.12 -12.06
C GLU A 376 -30.46 8.31 -11.59
N ASP A 377 -31.57 8.57 -12.27
CA ASP A 377 -32.51 9.62 -11.89
C ASP A 377 -33.46 9.19 -10.76
N THR A 378 -34.29 10.12 -10.26
CA THR A 378 -35.27 9.83 -9.18
C THR A 378 -36.34 8.80 -9.57
N ASN A 379 -36.55 8.57 -10.87
CA ASN A 379 -37.59 7.70 -11.40
C ASN A 379 -37.03 6.32 -11.82
N GLY A 380 -35.73 6.07 -11.58
CA GLY A 380 -35.03 4.84 -11.95
C GLY A 380 -34.53 4.80 -13.40
N GLY A 381 -34.61 5.91 -14.14
CA GLY A 381 -33.98 6.05 -15.45
C GLY A 381 -32.46 6.13 -15.31
N VAL A 382 -31.74 5.49 -16.23
CA VAL A 382 -30.26 5.41 -16.19
C VAL A 382 -29.67 6.02 -17.45
N THR A 383 -28.70 6.92 -17.28
CA THR A 383 -27.93 7.52 -18.37
C THR A 383 -26.44 7.24 -18.21
N PHE A 384 -25.73 7.18 -19.34
CA PHE A 384 -24.30 6.92 -19.41
C PHE A 384 -23.59 8.07 -20.13
N SER A 385 -22.42 8.48 -19.64
CA SER A 385 -21.53 9.37 -20.38
C SER A 385 -20.91 8.67 -21.59
N GLU A 386 -20.28 9.44 -22.47
CA GLU A 386 -19.32 8.87 -23.43
C GLU A 386 -18.13 8.25 -22.68
N PRO A 387 -17.51 7.19 -23.24
CA PRO A 387 -16.36 6.54 -22.63
C PRO A 387 -15.11 7.43 -22.71
N THR A 388 -14.35 7.47 -21.62
CA THR A 388 -13.00 8.05 -21.59
C THR A 388 -11.97 6.95 -21.53
N LYS A 389 -10.97 7.00 -22.41
CA LYS A 389 -9.94 5.97 -22.53
C LYS A 389 -8.80 6.22 -21.54
N PHE A 390 -8.45 5.17 -20.80
CA PHE A 390 -7.29 5.11 -19.91
C PHE A 390 -6.34 4.05 -20.47
N GLU A 391 -5.22 4.49 -21.03
CA GLU A 391 -4.25 3.63 -21.71
C GLU A 391 -3.27 2.97 -20.76
N GLN A 392 -3.02 1.68 -20.95
CA GLN A 392 -2.12 0.84 -20.13
C GLN A 392 -2.58 0.66 -18.68
N PHE A 393 -3.89 0.71 -18.44
CA PHE A 393 -4.52 0.38 -17.14
C PHE A 393 -5.01 -1.08 -17.08
N GLY A 394 -4.62 -1.91 -18.05
CA GLY A 394 -4.90 -3.34 -18.08
C GLY A 394 -6.39 -3.66 -18.18
N HIS A 395 -6.82 -4.69 -17.46
CA HIS A 395 -8.23 -5.08 -17.36
C HIS A 395 -9.05 -4.23 -16.36
N GLY A 396 -8.40 -3.40 -15.55
CA GLY A 396 -9.08 -2.51 -14.60
C GLY A 396 -9.65 -3.18 -13.37
N GLN A 397 -9.04 -4.28 -12.89
CA GLN A 397 -9.53 -5.09 -11.77
C GLN A 397 -9.22 -4.49 -10.38
N THR A 398 -8.47 -3.38 -10.36
CA THR A 398 -8.22 -2.56 -9.17
C THR A 398 -8.83 -1.18 -9.42
N PHE A 399 -9.84 -0.80 -8.64
CA PHE A 399 -10.41 0.54 -8.68
C PHE A 399 -11.07 0.90 -7.35
N GLU A 400 -10.27 1.39 -6.40
CA GLU A 400 -10.72 1.75 -5.04
C GLU A 400 -10.69 3.25 -4.79
N GLN A 401 -11.46 3.72 -3.80
CA GLN A 401 -11.44 5.10 -3.32
C GLN A 401 -10.96 5.16 -1.87
N PHE A 402 -10.11 6.13 -1.57
CA PHE A 402 -9.65 6.39 -0.21
C PHE A 402 -9.33 7.86 0.01
N ILE A 403 -9.20 8.23 1.29
CA ILE A 403 -8.82 9.56 1.72
C ILE A 403 -7.42 9.51 2.30
N ILE A 404 -6.58 10.44 1.86
CA ILE A 404 -5.35 10.75 2.59
C ILE A 404 -5.62 12.02 3.39
N PRO A 405 -5.53 11.99 4.74
CA PRO A 405 -5.76 13.17 5.56
C PRO A 405 -4.93 14.35 5.08
N ASN A 406 -5.54 15.53 5.04
CA ASN A 406 -4.94 16.79 4.57
C ASN A 406 -4.49 16.84 3.09
N ARG A 407 -4.71 15.79 2.28
CA ARG A 407 -4.40 15.78 0.83
C ARG A 407 -5.60 15.59 -0.07
N GLY A 408 -6.69 15.08 0.50
CA GLY A 408 -7.97 14.89 -0.19
C GLY A 408 -8.21 13.45 -0.60
N GLU A 409 -9.01 13.30 -1.66
CA GLU A 409 -9.53 12.02 -2.11
C GLU A 409 -8.76 11.50 -3.32
N PHE A 410 -8.51 10.19 -3.32
CA PHE A 410 -7.73 9.50 -4.33
C PHE A 410 -8.43 8.23 -4.79
N PHE A 411 -8.09 7.83 -6.01
CA PHE A 411 -8.38 6.51 -6.52
C PHE A 411 -7.10 5.68 -6.59
N LEU A 412 -7.19 4.43 -6.13
CA LEU A 412 -6.18 3.41 -6.37
C LEU A 412 -6.57 2.64 -7.64
N LEU A 413 -5.68 2.62 -8.62
CA LEU A 413 -5.84 1.94 -9.91
C LEU A 413 -4.67 1.00 -10.14
N ALA A 414 -4.84 0.00 -11.01
CA ALA A 414 -3.74 -0.81 -11.51
C ALA A 414 -3.44 -0.47 -12.98
N GLY A 415 -2.18 -0.60 -13.38
CA GLY A 415 -1.76 -0.35 -14.75
C GLY A 415 -0.29 -0.68 -15.01
N GLY A 416 0.33 0.09 -15.90
CA GLY A 416 1.70 -0.14 -16.33
C GLY A 416 1.84 -1.47 -17.04
N CYS A 417 0.91 -1.82 -17.92
CA CYS A 417 0.93 -3.06 -18.70
C CYS A 417 1.34 -2.82 -20.16
N LYS A 418 1.97 -3.82 -20.78
CA LYS A 418 2.12 -3.90 -22.25
C LYS A 418 0.86 -4.50 -22.86
N ASP A 419 0.38 -5.60 -22.27
CA ASP A 419 -0.82 -6.33 -22.67
C ASP A 419 -1.94 -6.22 -21.62
N LYS A 420 -2.56 -7.33 -21.22
CA LYS A 420 -3.80 -7.36 -20.44
C LYS A 420 -3.63 -7.04 -18.95
N PHE A 421 -2.58 -7.54 -18.32
CA PHE A 421 -2.46 -7.52 -16.86
C PHE A 421 -1.53 -6.43 -16.35
N ALA A 422 -2.00 -5.72 -15.32
CA ALA A 422 -1.25 -4.69 -14.65
C ALA A 422 -0.04 -5.25 -13.90
N LYS A 423 1.00 -4.42 -13.81
CA LYS A 423 2.25 -4.72 -13.11
C LYS A 423 2.67 -3.61 -12.15
N LYS A 424 1.98 -2.47 -12.21
CA LYS A 424 2.18 -1.28 -11.39
C LYS A 424 0.84 -0.85 -10.80
N LEU A 425 0.88 -0.07 -9.72
CA LEU A 425 -0.30 0.60 -9.17
C LEU A 425 -0.20 2.10 -9.37
N ALA A 426 -1.32 2.80 -9.39
CA ALA A 426 -1.41 4.24 -9.48
C ALA A 426 -2.33 4.80 -8.38
N ILE A 427 -1.89 5.88 -7.73
CA ILE A 427 -2.71 6.69 -6.83
C ILE A 427 -3.01 8.00 -7.55
N MET A 428 -4.24 8.11 -8.05
CA MET A 428 -4.69 9.25 -8.84
C MET A 428 -5.57 10.17 -8.00
N PRO A 429 -5.33 11.50 -7.97
CA PRO A 429 -6.26 12.42 -7.35
C PRO A 429 -7.66 12.29 -7.96
N ARG A 430 -8.70 12.19 -7.12
CA ARG A 430 -10.10 12.07 -7.58
C ARG A 430 -10.48 13.21 -8.52
N SER A 431 -10.05 14.43 -8.18
CA SER A 431 -10.30 15.63 -8.99
C SER A 431 -9.69 15.54 -10.40
N LEU A 432 -8.50 14.93 -10.54
CA LEU A 432 -7.88 14.68 -11.83
C LEU A 432 -8.69 13.66 -12.63
N PHE A 433 -9.02 12.52 -12.02
CA PHE A 433 -9.81 11.46 -12.67
C PHE A 433 -11.16 12.00 -13.17
N GLU A 434 -11.94 12.63 -12.30
CA GLU A 434 -13.27 13.14 -12.64
C GLU A 434 -13.19 14.21 -13.73
N LYS A 435 -12.17 15.08 -13.67
CA LYS A 435 -11.91 16.08 -14.73
C LYS A 435 -11.65 15.41 -16.07
N ARG A 436 -10.83 14.35 -16.12
CA ARG A 436 -10.52 13.60 -17.36
C ARG A 436 -11.76 12.92 -17.92
N VAL A 437 -12.56 12.27 -17.07
CA VAL A 437 -13.81 11.64 -17.51
C VAL A 437 -14.83 12.67 -18.01
N ALA A 438 -14.90 13.84 -17.37
CA ALA A 438 -15.81 14.91 -17.79
C ALA A 438 -15.37 15.58 -19.10
N SER A 439 -14.06 15.79 -19.30
CA SER A 439 -13.52 16.39 -20.53
C SER A 439 -13.33 15.39 -21.67
N LYS A 440 -13.42 14.09 -21.38
CA LYS A 440 -13.14 12.97 -22.31
C LYS A 440 -11.67 12.93 -22.75
N ASP A 441 -10.80 13.58 -21.98
CA ASP A 441 -9.36 13.57 -22.24
C ASP A 441 -8.79 12.21 -21.88
N GLN A 442 -8.05 11.63 -22.81
CA GLN A 442 -7.35 10.37 -22.59
C GLN A 442 -6.29 10.51 -21.50
N VAL A 443 -6.17 9.47 -20.67
CA VAL A 443 -5.09 9.32 -19.69
C VAL A 443 -4.15 8.23 -20.16
N GLN A 444 -2.84 8.49 -20.13
CA GLN A 444 -1.81 7.50 -20.43
C GLN A 444 -1.04 7.17 -19.16
N PHE A 445 -0.95 5.88 -18.81
CA PHE A 445 -0.27 5.46 -17.58
C PHE A 445 1.18 5.94 -17.55
N ASN A 446 1.94 5.73 -18.62
CA ASN A 446 3.36 6.08 -18.69
C ASN A 446 3.63 7.60 -18.73
N SER A 447 2.60 8.43 -18.89
CA SER A 447 2.68 9.89 -18.79
C SER A 447 2.36 10.42 -17.39
N TRP A 448 2.45 9.58 -16.35
CA TRP A 448 2.14 9.94 -14.95
C TRP A 448 2.91 11.15 -14.41
N ALA A 449 4.13 11.38 -14.91
CA ALA A 449 4.98 12.51 -14.53
C ALA A 449 4.68 13.79 -15.32
N ASP A 450 3.84 13.72 -16.36
CA ASP A 450 3.47 14.90 -17.14
C ASP A 450 2.61 15.84 -16.31
N LYS A 451 2.83 17.14 -16.41
CA LYS A 451 2.06 18.17 -15.66
C LYS A 451 0.55 18.08 -15.83
N ARG A 452 0.07 17.49 -16.94
CA ARG A 452 -1.37 17.28 -17.18
C ARG A 452 -1.90 16.02 -16.50
N ASN A 453 -1.07 15.03 -16.24
CA ASN A 453 -1.45 13.70 -15.76
C ASN A 453 -0.77 13.37 -14.43
N LEU A 454 -0.49 14.37 -13.58
CA LEU A 454 0.23 14.16 -12.32
C LEU A 454 -0.55 13.21 -11.39
N PHE A 455 -0.06 11.98 -11.29
CA PHE A 455 -0.49 10.99 -10.30
C PHE A 455 0.72 10.17 -9.84
N GLN A 456 0.58 9.54 -8.67
CA GLN A 456 1.63 8.72 -8.09
C GLN A 456 1.58 7.31 -8.64
N ILE A 457 2.73 6.64 -8.71
CA ILE A 457 2.84 5.25 -9.14
C ILE A 457 3.66 4.41 -8.16
N MET A 458 3.29 3.14 -8.05
CA MET A 458 4.04 2.13 -7.32
C MET A 458 4.62 1.09 -8.27
N THR A 459 5.92 0.84 -8.16
CA THR A 459 6.69 -0.09 -9.01
C THR A 459 7.50 -1.05 -8.16
N GLY A 460 8.29 -1.93 -8.77
CA GLY A 460 9.09 -2.94 -8.10
C GLY A 460 8.23 -3.98 -7.38
N LEU A 461 6.99 -4.19 -7.80
CA LEU A 461 5.98 -4.91 -7.00
C LEU A 461 6.30 -6.40 -6.81
N ALA A 462 7.20 -6.96 -7.62
CA ALA A 462 7.79 -8.29 -7.37
C ALA A 462 8.48 -8.41 -5.99
N CYS A 463 8.96 -7.29 -5.45
CA CYS A 463 9.59 -7.14 -4.13
C CYS A 463 8.60 -6.72 -3.03
N ALA A 464 7.33 -6.51 -3.35
CA ALA A 464 6.32 -6.03 -2.39
C ALA A 464 5.89 -7.10 -1.39
N ASN A 465 6.77 -7.47 -0.46
CA ASN A 465 6.53 -8.46 0.59
C ASN A 465 7.36 -8.14 1.84
N LYS A 466 7.20 -8.96 2.88
CA LYS A 466 7.83 -8.71 4.18
C LYS A 466 9.36 -8.89 4.16
N SER A 467 9.91 -9.64 3.21
CA SER A 467 11.37 -9.75 3.04
C SER A 467 11.97 -8.60 2.22
N GLY A 468 11.15 -7.89 1.44
CA GLY A 468 11.58 -6.85 0.52
C GLY A 468 12.37 -7.39 -0.69
N LYS A 469 12.29 -8.71 -0.92
CA LYS A 469 13.05 -9.40 -1.97
C LYS A 469 12.16 -9.82 -3.12
N LYS A 470 12.75 -9.88 -4.31
CA LYS A 470 12.09 -10.44 -5.49
C LYS A 470 11.70 -11.89 -5.21
N SER A 471 10.41 -12.15 -5.23
CA SER A 471 9.81 -13.44 -4.87
C SER A 471 9.45 -14.32 -6.08
N GLY A 472 9.72 -13.81 -7.28
CA GLY A 472 9.46 -14.37 -8.60
C GLY A 472 9.36 -13.23 -9.63
N ASP A 473 9.18 -13.58 -10.90
CA ASP A 473 8.87 -12.62 -11.97
C ASP A 473 7.39 -12.25 -11.91
N LEU A 474 7.08 -10.96 -11.92
CA LEU A 474 5.71 -10.47 -11.78
C LEU A 474 4.91 -10.70 -13.06
N TYR A 475 3.94 -11.61 -13.01
CA TYR A 475 2.99 -11.82 -14.09
C TYR A 475 1.88 -10.76 -14.05
N ARG A 476 1.33 -10.57 -12.86
CA ARG A 476 0.15 -9.74 -12.62
C ARG A 476 0.11 -9.22 -11.19
N THR A 477 -0.41 -8.02 -11.01
CA THR A 477 -0.74 -7.46 -9.70
C THR A 477 -2.12 -6.81 -9.71
N ASP A 478 -2.80 -6.93 -8.57
CA ASP A 478 -4.03 -6.22 -8.25
C ASP A 478 -3.98 -5.80 -6.78
N ALA A 479 -4.73 -4.78 -6.39
CA ALA A 479 -4.67 -4.23 -5.05
C ALA A 479 -6.02 -3.74 -4.56
N ALA A 480 -6.10 -3.57 -3.25
CA ALA A 480 -7.22 -2.93 -2.57
C ALA A 480 -6.71 -2.06 -1.43
N ILE A 481 -7.49 -1.07 -1.03
CA ILE A 481 -7.16 -0.20 0.09
C ILE A 481 -8.37 -0.06 1.00
N SER A 482 -8.16 -0.13 2.31
CA SER A 482 -9.25 0.01 3.27
C SER A 482 -9.92 1.38 3.12
N ALA A 483 -11.21 1.46 3.42
CA ALA A 483 -11.99 2.69 3.28
C ALA A 483 -11.41 3.88 4.09
N ASP A 484 -10.74 3.61 5.20
CA ASP A 484 -10.04 4.62 6.01
C ASP A 484 -8.66 5.03 5.45
N GLY A 485 -8.24 4.45 4.32
CA GLY A 485 -6.99 4.69 3.64
C GLY A 485 -5.76 4.12 4.34
N SER A 486 -5.91 3.40 5.46
CA SER A 486 -4.79 3.03 6.33
C SER A 486 -4.06 1.75 5.92
N ILE A 487 -4.75 0.82 5.24
CA ILE A 487 -4.23 -0.50 4.86
C ILE A 487 -4.30 -0.70 3.36
N LEU A 488 -3.15 -0.89 2.71
CA LEU A 488 -3.04 -1.35 1.33
C LEU A 488 -2.79 -2.85 1.31
N VAL A 489 -3.61 -3.57 0.56
CA VAL A 489 -3.40 -4.98 0.21
C VAL A 489 -2.92 -5.06 -1.23
N ILE A 490 -1.81 -5.77 -1.45
CA ILE A 490 -1.28 -6.05 -2.77
C ILE A 490 -1.34 -7.56 -3.00
N TRP A 491 -2.10 -7.98 -4.00
CA TRP A 491 -2.11 -9.34 -4.53
C TRP A 491 -1.21 -9.42 -5.76
N LYS A 492 -0.47 -10.53 -5.85
CA LYS A 492 0.48 -10.77 -6.95
C LYS A 492 0.39 -12.20 -7.40
N GLU A 493 0.53 -12.38 -8.70
CA GLU A 493 0.87 -13.64 -9.32
C GLU A 493 2.28 -13.58 -9.88
N LEU A 494 3.10 -14.54 -9.46
CA LEU A 494 4.52 -14.62 -9.73
C LEU A 494 4.81 -15.92 -10.49
N GLN A 495 5.71 -15.82 -11.47
CA GLN A 495 6.25 -16.94 -12.24
C GLN A 495 7.78 -17.02 -12.02
N GLY A 496 8.47 -18.08 -12.47
CA GLY A 496 9.92 -18.26 -12.23
C GLY A 496 10.31 -19.54 -11.48
N GLY A 497 9.42 -20.54 -11.44
CA GLY A 497 9.67 -21.91 -10.97
C GLY A 497 8.85 -22.90 -11.80
N THR A 498 8.70 -24.16 -11.35
CA THR A 498 7.87 -25.16 -12.07
C THR A 498 6.37 -24.87 -12.05
N GLN A 499 5.90 -23.95 -11.19
CA GLN A 499 4.49 -23.59 -11.00
C GLN A 499 4.34 -22.12 -10.56
N PRO A 500 3.23 -21.43 -10.92
CA PRO A 500 2.92 -20.09 -10.43
C PRO A 500 2.78 -20.02 -8.90
N LYS A 501 3.06 -18.83 -8.34
CA LYS A 501 2.91 -18.52 -6.92
C LYS A 501 2.01 -17.30 -6.77
N GLN A 502 0.99 -17.40 -5.92
CA GLN A 502 0.20 -16.24 -5.51
C GLN A 502 0.66 -15.73 -4.15
N GLU A 503 0.80 -14.42 -4.01
CA GLU A 503 1.30 -13.76 -2.81
C GLU A 503 0.41 -12.56 -2.46
N ILE A 504 0.12 -12.40 -1.18
CA ILE A 504 -0.64 -11.26 -0.64
C ILE A 504 0.22 -10.57 0.42
N SER A 505 0.29 -9.25 0.34
CA SER A 505 1.03 -8.40 1.28
C SER A 505 0.16 -7.27 1.81
N LEU A 506 0.27 -6.98 3.11
CA LEU A 506 -0.43 -5.88 3.78
C LEU A 506 0.56 -4.78 4.13
N TYR A 507 0.25 -3.54 3.74
CA TYR A 507 1.07 -2.36 3.99
C TYR A 507 0.33 -1.33 4.81
N ASN A 508 1.05 -0.67 5.72
CA ASN A 508 0.58 0.54 6.40
C ASN A 508 0.79 1.73 5.46
N MET A 509 -0.31 2.32 5.00
CA MET A 509 -0.28 3.42 4.03
C MET A 509 0.29 4.71 4.59
N ASN A 510 0.08 5.01 5.87
CA ASN A 510 0.66 6.20 6.50
C ASN A 510 2.20 6.15 6.42
N LYS A 511 2.79 4.95 6.61
CA LYS A 511 4.25 4.76 6.46
C LYS A 511 4.71 4.93 5.01
N LEU A 512 3.94 4.47 4.03
CA LEU A 512 4.28 4.68 2.60
C LEU A 512 4.16 6.15 2.19
N ILE A 513 3.14 6.86 2.67
CA ILE A 513 2.95 8.28 2.41
C ILE A 513 4.12 9.11 2.96
N LYS A 514 4.65 8.77 4.14
CA LYS A 514 5.85 9.43 4.68
C LYS A 514 7.06 9.32 3.75
N ILE A 515 7.22 8.19 3.05
CA ILE A 515 8.31 8.01 2.08
C ILE A 515 8.10 8.95 0.88
N TYR A 516 6.88 9.02 0.34
CA TYR A 516 6.54 9.97 -0.71
C TYR A 516 6.81 11.42 -0.28
N ASP A 517 6.54 11.75 0.98
CA ASP A 517 6.69 13.11 1.50
C ASP A 517 8.14 13.52 1.59
N ALA A 518 8.98 12.61 2.09
CA ALA A 518 10.41 12.80 2.08
C ALA A 518 10.92 13.03 0.65
N GLN A 519 10.50 12.19 -0.32
CA GLN A 519 10.89 12.37 -1.73
C GLN A 519 10.42 13.71 -2.29
N ARG A 520 9.18 14.12 -1.99
CA ARG A 520 8.60 15.36 -2.51
C ARG A 520 9.30 16.59 -1.95
N LYS A 521 9.56 16.62 -0.65
CA LYS A 521 10.34 17.68 0.01
C LYS A 521 11.72 17.79 -0.61
N GLN A 522 12.37 16.65 -0.85
CA GLN A 522 13.68 16.63 -1.46
C GLN A 522 13.69 17.19 -2.88
N GLU A 523 12.74 16.79 -3.72
CA GLU A 523 12.59 17.33 -5.08
C GLU A 523 12.38 18.85 -5.05
N GLN A 524 11.52 19.33 -4.14
CA GLN A 524 11.26 20.76 -3.94
C GLN A 524 12.51 21.53 -3.49
N LYS A 525 13.28 20.98 -2.54
CA LYS A 525 14.56 21.56 -2.09
C LYS A 525 15.56 21.66 -3.24
N LYS A 526 15.71 20.60 -4.04
CA LYS A 526 16.57 20.61 -5.24
C LYS A 526 16.08 21.64 -6.28
N ALA A 527 14.78 21.75 -6.50
CA ALA A 527 14.20 22.73 -7.42
C ALA A 527 14.48 24.16 -6.96
N LYS A 528 14.26 24.46 -5.67
CA LYS A 528 14.54 25.75 -5.05
C LYS A 528 16.02 26.15 -5.18
N ASN A 529 16.92 25.18 -5.01
CA ASN A 529 18.36 25.38 -5.11
C ASN A 529 18.89 25.37 -6.56
N GLY A 530 18.02 25.15 -7.56
CA GLY A 530 18.43 25.07 -8.96
C GLY A 530 19.29 23.84 -9.31
N THR A 531 19.27 22.80 -8.46
CA THR A 531 20.06 21.57 -8.63
C THR A 531 19.22 20.37 -9.10
N LEU A 532 17.90 20.54 -9.24
CA LEU A 532 17.03 19.49 -9.77
C LEU A 532 17.33 19.27 -11.25
N LYS A 533 17.72 18.05 -11.63
CA LYS A 533 17.87 17.66 -13.03
C LYS A 533 16.48 17.62 -13.68
N LYS A 534 16.39 17.99 -14.95
CA LYS A 534 15.12 17.95 -15.70
C LYS A 534 14.49 16.56 -15.69
N ASP A 535 15.31 15.52 -15.79
CA ASP A 535 14.84 14.13 -15.80
C ASP A 535 14.35 13.66 -14.42
N ASP A 536 14.61 14.44 -13.36
CA ASP A 536 14.13 14.17 -12.00
C ASP A 536 12.81 14.89 -11.67
N GLU A 537 12.29 15.73 -12.57
CA GLU A 537 11.03 16.43 -12.37
C GLU A 537 9.88 15.43 -12.18
N ASN A 538 9.17 15.55 -11.06
CA ASN A 538 8.09 14.68 -10.61
C ASN A 538 8.49 13.23 -10.28
N LYS A 539 9.77 12.84 -10.30
CA LYS A 539 10.19 11.49 -9.87
C LYS A 539 9.79 11.18 -8.41
N SER A 540 9.58 12.20 -7.57
CA SER A 540 9.01 12.01 -6.22
C SER A 540 7.63 11.38 -6.19
N LEU A 541 6.90 11.34 -7.31
CA LEU A 541 5.60 10.67 -7.40
C LEU A 541 5.73 9.16 -7.68
N ALA A 542 6.94 8.63 -7.87
CA ALA A 542 7.18 7.19 -7.98
C ALA A 542 7.75 6.61 -6.67
N LEU A 543 7.12 5.52 -6.20
CA LEU A 543 7.60 4.70 -5.09
C LEU A 543 7.88 3.28 -5.56
N SER A 544 9.17 2.94 -5.70
CA SER A 544 9.57 1.56 -5.97
C SER A 544 9.62 0.75 -4.68
N PHE A 545 9.11 -0.48 -4.75
CA PHE A 545 9.25 -1.50 -3.71
C PHE A 545 10.61 -2.24 -3.82
N ALA A 546 11.41 -1.90 -4.83
CA ALA A 546 12.80 -2.32 -5.02
C ALA A 546 13.75 -1.12 -4.80
N GLY A 547 15.04 -1.31 -5.12
CA GLY A 547 16.04 -0.24 -5.08
C GLY A 547 16.43 0.22 -3.66
N LYS A 548 17.01 1.41 -3.56
CA LYS A 548 17.66 1.93 -2.33
C LYS A 548 16.70 2.17 -1.17
N LYS A 549 15.41 2.40 -1.47
CA LYS A 549 14.35 2.63 -0.47
C LYS A 549 13.56 1.36 -0.08
N LYS A 550 13.96 0.19 -0.59
CA LYS A 550 13.26 -1.09 -0.33
C LYS A 550 13.12 -1.38 1.16
N LYS A 551 14.07 -0.94 1.99
CA LYS A 551 14.05 -1.16 3.44
C LYS A 551 12.92 -0.41 4.15
N GLN A 552 12.71 0.87 3.84
CA GLN A 552 11.59 1.67 4.39
C GLN A 552 10.26 1.10 3.94
N VAL A 553 10.15 0.76 2.65
CA VAL A 553 8.93 0.16 2.09
C VAL A 553 8.65 -1.19 2.77
N ARG A 554 9.65 -2.06 2.91
CA ARG A 554 9.55 -3.32 3.68
C ARG A 554 9.17 -3.10 5.14
N ASN A 555 9.64 -2.03 5.78
CA ASN A 555 9.27 -1.67 7.15
C ASN A 555 7.81 -1.19 7.26
N ALA A 556 7.25 -0.64 6.18
CA ALA A 556 5.82 -0.35 6.06
C ALA A 556 4.96 -1.61 5.84
N CYS A 557 5.55 -2.71 5.37
CA CYS A 557 4.88 -3.99 5.25
C CYS A 557 4.55 -4.56 6.64
N ILE A 558 3.25 -4.73 6.91
CA ILE A 558 2.73 -5.36 8.13
C ILE A 558 3.07 -6.86 8.10
N GLY A 559 2.94 -7.48 6.94
CA GLY A 559 3.34 -8.86 6.68
C GLY A 559 2.85 -9.35 5.33
N SER A 560 3.35 -10.50 4.91
CA SER A 560 2.97 -11.15 3.65
C SER A 560 2.82 -12.66 3.83
N PHE A 561 2.02 -13.27 2.98
CA PHE A 561 1.85 -14.72 2.91
C PHE A 561 1.62 -15.15 1.47
N SER A 562 2.03 -16.38 1.16
CA SER A 562 2.00 -16.88 -0.21
C SER A 562 1.62 -18.35 -0.28
N GLN A 563 1.13 -18.76 -1.44
CA GLN A 563 0.91 -20.15 -1.77
C GLN A 563 1.48 -20.45 -3.16
N GLN A 564 2.27 -21.51 -3.24
CA GLN A 564 2.66 -22.07 -4.53
C GLN A 564 1.54 -22.99 -5.05
N SER A 565 1.16 -22.81 -6.31
CA SER A 565 0.24 -23.72 -6.99
C SER A 565 0.86 -25.12 -7.04
N THR A 566 0.08 -26.15 -6.67
CA THR A 566 0.52 -27.54 -6.80
C THR A 566 -0.64 -28.38 -7.34
N LYS A 567 -0.32 -29.44 -8.09
CA LYS A 567 -1.31 -30.39 -8.67
C LYS A 567 -2.31 -30.99 -7.67
N LYS A 568 -2.08 -30.87 -6.36
CA LYS A 568 -2.89 -31.50 -5.30
C LYS A 568 -3.59 -30.50 -4.37
N LYS A 569 -3.32 -29.19 -4.45
CA LYS A 569 -3.91 -28.19 -3.54
C LYS A 569 -4.75 -27.20 -4.33
N GLN A 570 -5.96 -26.96 -3.87
CA GLN A 570 -6.79 -25.88 -4.39
C GLN A 570 -6.06 -24.54 -4.19
N ALA A 571 -6.04 -23.71 -5.23
CA ALA A 571 -5.52 -22.35 -5.13
C ALA A 571 -6.40 -21.54 -4.15
N LEU A 572 -5.78 -21.08 -3.07
CA LEU A 572 -6.41 -20.29 -2.01
C LEU A 572 -6.59 -18.84 -2.44
N PHE A 573 -5.61 -18.28 -3.16
CA PHE A 573 -5.59 -16.86 -3.53
C PHE A 573 -5.92 -16.61 -5.01
N LYS A 574 -6.22 -17.68 -5.76
CA LYS A 574 -6.76 -17.62 -7.13
C LYS A 574 -7.73 -18.80 -7.35
N PRO A 575 -8.92 -18.76 -6.73
CA PRO A 575 -9.85 -19.88 -6.77
C PRO A 575 -10.17 -20.29 -8.19
N ASN A 576 -10.28 -21.59 -8.47
CA ASN A 576 -10.67 -22.11 -9.78
C ASN A 576 -9.81 -21.59 -10.95
N ASN A 577 -8.56 -21.24 -10.67
CA ASN A 577 -7.65 -20.59 -11.63
C ASN A 577 -8.29 -19.33 -12.26
N SER A 578 -9.01 -18.55 -11.45
CA SER A 578 -9.66 -17.31 -11.84
C SER A 578 -9.52 -16.26 -10.73
N PHE A 579 -9.15 -15.04 -11.11
CA PHE A 579 -9.16 -13.88 -10.22
C PHE A 579 -9.93 -12.75 -10.87
N GLN A 580 -10.92 -12.21 -10.15
CA GLN A 580 -11.80 -11.17 -10.67
C GLN A 580 -11.67 -9.84 -9.93
N ALA A 581 -11.60 -9.88 -8.59
CA ALA A 581 -11.41 -8.69 -7.77
C ALA A 581 -10.84 -9.05 -6.40
N ILE A 582 -10.30 -8.04 -5.73
CA ILE A 582 -9.87 -8.08 -4.34
C ILE A 582 -10.38 -6.85 -3.60
N ASP A 583 -10.76 -7.01 -2.33
CA ASP A 583 -11.02 -5.88 -1.45
C ASP A 583 -10.59 -6.16 0.01
N VAL A 584 -10.42 -5.13 0.82
CA VAL A 584 -9.96 -5.22 2.22
C VAL A 584 -10.68 -4.26 3.17
N GLU A 585 -10.99 -4.76 4.37
CA GLU A 585 -11.33 -3.90 5.51
C GLU A 585 -10.53 -4.29 6.76
N ASN A 586 -10.22 -3.30 7.58
CA ASN A 586 -9.51 -3.42 8.84
C ASN A 586 -10.45 -3.17 10.03
N TYR A 587 -10.24 -3.89 11.12
CA TYR A 587 -11.01 -3.72 12.35
C TYR A 587 -10.22 -4.14 13.57
N VAL A 588 -10.67 -3.73 14.76
CA VAL A 588 -10.10 -4.14 16.04
C VAL A 588 -10.99 -5.17 16.70
N GLU A 589 -10.43 -6.31 17.08
CA GLU A 589 -11.11 -7.37 17.81
C GLU A 589 -10.28 -7.74 19.05
N ASN A 590 -10.89 -7.59 20.24
CA ASN A 590 -10.21 -7.85 21.53
C ASN A 590 -8.87 -7.10 21.67
N GLY A 591 -8.83 -5.85 21.23
CA GLY A 591 -7.62 -5.01 21.26
C GLY A 591 -6.54 -5.40 20.24
N GLN A 592 -6.83 -6.31 19.31
CA GLN A 592 -5.89 -6.71 18.25
C GLN A 592 -6.38 -6.26 16.88
N SER A 593 -5.48 -5.75 16.06
CA SER A 593 -5.76 -5.48 14.65
C SER A 593 -6.10 -6.76 13.90
N ARG A 594 -7.13 -6.67 13.07
CA ARG A 594 -7.63 -7.70 12.17
C ARG A 594 -7.83 -7.11 10.79
N TRP A 595 -7.71 -7.98 9.80
CA TRP A 595 -7.98 -7.63 8.41
C TRP A 595 -8.84 -8.71 7.77
N ARG A 596 -9.82 -8.28 6.98
CA ARG A 596 -10.66 -9.15 6.18
C ARG A 596 -10.40 -8.83 4.73
N ILE A 597 -9.92 -9.82 3.98
CA ILE A 597 -9.68 -9.71 2.55
C ILE A 597 -10.75 -10.53 1.83
N VAL A 598 -11.34 -9.97 0.78
CA VAL A 598 -12.31 -10.64 -0.08
C VAL A 598 -11.67 -10.85 -1.45
N ILE A 599 -11.80 -12.05 -2.02
CA ILE A 599 -11.39 -12.34 -3.40
C ILE A 599 -12.56 -12.97 -4.13
N THR A 600 -12.90 -12.43 -5.29
CA THR A 600 -13.91 -13.01 -6.18
C THR A 600 -13.23 -13.80 -7.30
N SER A 601 -13.91 -14.85 -7.75
CA SER A 601 -13.46 -15.69 -8.86
C SER A 601 -14.65 -16.23 -9.63
N GLY A 602 -14.36 -16.73 -10.82
CA GLY A 602 -15.31 -17.48 -11.63
C GLY A 602 -15.56 -16.76 -12.93
N ASN A 603 -15.79 -17.56 -13.96
CA ASN A 603 -15.97 -17.11 -15.34
C ASN A 603 -17.09 -17.96 -15.96
N GLU A 604 -17.73 -17.47 -17.03
CA GLU A 604 -18.72 -18.21 -17.82
C GLU A 604 -18.13 -19.44 -18.55
N ILE A 605 -16.80 -19.58 -18.55
CA ILE A 605 -16.05 -20.71 -19.11
C ILE A 605 -16.15 -21.96 -18.21
N ASN A 606 -17.03 -22.91 -18.61
CA ASN A 606 -17.19 -24.29 -18.09
C ASN A 606 -17.77 -24.49 -16.65
N GLU A 607 -18.03 -25.75 -16.25
CA GLU A 607 -18.51 -26.18 -14.92
C GLU A 607 -17.44 -26.07 -13.81
N THR A 608 -16.16 -25.95 -14.18
CA THR A 608 -15.00 -25.96 -13.26
C THR A 608 -14.66 -24.59 -12.68
N LYS A 609 -15.19 -23.49 -13.27
CA LYS A 609 -14.94 -22.10 -12.85
C LYS A 609 -16.16 -21.42 -12.22
N GLN A 610 -16.86 -22.14 -11.36
CA GLN A 610 -18.03 -21.60 -10.66
C GLN A 610 -17.70 -20.28 -9.95
N ALA A 611 -18.65 -19.36 -9.96
CA ALA A 611 -18.58 -18.12 -9.21
C ALA A 611 -18.39 -18.42 -7.72
N THR A 612 -17.28 -17.96 -7.15
CA THR A 612 -17.02 -18.07 -5.71
C THR A 612 -16.56 -16.75 -5.12
N ILE A 613 -16.90 -16.57 -3.85
CA ILE A 613 -16.38 -15.49 -3.03
C ILE A 613 -15.58 -16.12 -1.90
N SER A 614 -14.32 -15.70 -1.78
CA SER A 614 -13.42 -16.10 -0.71
C SER A 614 -13.31 -14.98 0.31
N ARG A 615 -13.52 -15.29 1.58
CA ARG A 615 -13.25 -14.41 2.71
C ARG A 615 -12.02 -14.92 3.45
N ILE A 616 -11.01 -14.08 3.60
CA ILE A 616 -9.76 -14.38 4.27
C ILE A 616 -9.70 -13.52 5.53
N GLU A 617 -9.75 -14.16 6.70
CA GLU A 617 -9.58 -13.49 7.99
C GLU A 617 -8.11 -13.55 8.39
N VAL A 618 -7.47 -12.39 8.51
CA VAL A 618 -6.03 -12.22 8.73
C VAL A 618 -5.76 -11.54 10.07
N LYS A 619 -4.70 -11.96 10.75
CA LYS A 619 -4.22 -11.38 12.00
C LYS A 619 -2.72 -11.59 12.18
N MET A 620 -2.11 -10.82 13.09
CA MET A 620 -0.75 -11.09 13.56
C MET A 620 -0.66 -12.48 14.20
N ASP A 621 0.39 -13.22 13.87
CA ASP A 621 0.71 -14.50 14.51
C ASP A 621 1.22 -14.25 15.93
N LYS A 622 0.58 -14.91 16.91
CA LYS A 622 0.94 -14.75 18.33
C LYS A 622 2.27 -15.41 18.70
N LYS A 623 2.76 -16.35 17.89
CA LYS A 623 3.97 -17.14 18.16
C LYS A 623 5.17 -16.68 17.35
N LYS A 624 4.95 -15.96 16.25
CA LYS A 624 6.01 -15.53 15.32
C LYS A 624 5.87 -14.04 15.07
N ALA A 625 6.71 -13.24 15.72
CA ALA A 625 6.76 -11.80 15.52
C ALA A 625 6.89 -11.47 14.02
N GLY A 626 6.14 -10.47 13.55
CA GLY A 626 6.17 -10.05 12.14
C GLY A 626 5.53 -10.99 11.12
N LYS A 627 4.96 -12.14 11.53
CA LYS A 627 4.23 -13.04 10.62
C LYS A 627 2.72 -12.88 10.74
N LEU A 628 2.02 -13.14 9.64
CA LEU A 628 0.56 -13.17 9.58
C LEU A 628 0.06 -14.61 9.67
N SER A 629 -1.07 -14.78 10.36
CA SER A 629 -1.87 -15.99 10.33
C SER A 629 -3.21 -15.69 9.68
N TYR A 630 -3.73 -16.62 8.90
CA TYR A 630 -4.96 -16.43 8.15
C TYR A 630 -5.87 -17.66 8.19
N SER A 631 -7.16 -17.46 7.92
CA SER A 631 -8.14 -18.51 7.68
C SER A 631 -8.98 -18.16 6.47
N VAL A 632 -9.08 -19.09 5.53
CA VAL A 632 -9.83 -18.90 4.28
C VAL A 632 -11.19 -19.59 4.40
N PHE A 633 -12.24 -18.86 4.05
CA PHE A 633 -13.59 -19.36 3.87
C PHE A 633 -14.01 -19.09 2.43
N ARG A 634 -14.74 -20.01 1.80
CA ARG A 634 -15.15 -19.88 0.41
C ARG A 634 -16.44 -20.61 0.17
N ASN A 635 -17.37 -19.96 -0.53
CA ASN A 635 -18.62 -20.58 -0.96
C ASN A 635 -18.88 -20.26 -2.42
N HIS A 636 -19.56 -21.17 -3.12
CA HIS A 636 -20.23 -20.85 -4.37
C HIS A 636 -21.28 -19.77 -4.15
N VAL A 637 -21.50 -18.94 -5.15
CA VAL A 637 -22.57 -17.94 -5.13
C VAL A 637 -23.51 -18.11 -6.31
N ALA A 638 -24.80 -17.84 -6.07
CA ALA A 638 -25.81 -17.88 -7.12
C ALA A 638 -26.87 -16.81 -6.92
N LEU A 639 -27.46 -16.35 -8.03
CA LEU A 639 -28.58 -15.42 -8.02
C LEU A 639 -29.79 -16.09 -7.35
N LYS A 640 -30.39 -15.42 -6.36
CA LYS A 640 -31.60 -15.93 -5.68
C LYS A 640 -32.77 -16.17 -6.64
N ALA A 641 -32.89 -15.34 -7.68
CA ALA A 641 -33.94 -15.46 -8.69
C ALA A 641 -33.75 -16.66 -9.61
N GLU A 642 -32.52 -17.17 -9.76
CA GLU A 642 -32.21 -18.26 -10.68
C GLU A 642 -30.88 -18.94 -10.29
N SER A 643 -30.98 -20.05 -9.56
CA SER A 643 -29.84 -20.69 -8.90
C SER A 643 -29.03 -21.65 -9.79
N THR A 644 -29.36 -21.75 -11.08
CA THR A 644 -28.81 -22.77 -12.01
C THR A 644 -28.09 -22.19 -13.23
N GLY A 645 -27.81 -20.87 -13.25
CA GLY A 645 -27.10 -20.20 -14.34
C GLY A 645 -25.60 -20.06 -14.09
N LYS A 646 -24.80 -20.03 -15.16
CA LYS A 646 -23.38 -19.62 -15.09
C LYS A 646 -23.30 -18.12 -14.79
N LEU A 647 -22.38 -17.76 -13.93
CA LEU A 647 -22.15 -16.38 -13.49
C LEU A 647 -20.67 -16.08 -13.58
N GLU A 648 -20.36 -14.88 -14.03
CA GLU A 648 -19.06 -14.26 -13.87
C GLU A 648 -19.19 -13.13 -12.86
N LEU A 649 -18.24 -13.07 -11.93
CA LEU A 649 -18.16 -12.00 -10.95
C LEU A 649 -17.10 -11.02 -11.43
N GLU A 650 -17.32 -9.74 -11.21
CA GLU A 650 -16.44 -8.66 -11.63
C GLU A 650 -16.47 -7.58 -10.57
N GLY A 651 -15.32 -7.02 -10.24
CA GLY A 651 -15.17 -6.04 -9.19
C GLY A 651 -15.83 -6.33 -7.84
N GLY A 652 -15.67 -5.40 -6.92
CA GLY A 652 -16.48 -5.38 -5.71
C GLY A 652 -15.86 -4.64 -4.55
N HIS A 653 -16.74 -4.19 -3.67
CA HIS A 653 -16.40 -3.41 -2.50
C HIS A 653 -17.11 -3.96 -1.26
N ILE A 654 -16.39 -3.95 -0.15
CA ILE A 654 -16.88 -4.18 1.19
C ILE A 654 -17.63 -2.91 1.61
N MET A 655 -18.94 -3.06 1.83
CA MET A 655 -19.86 -1.96 2.13
C MET A 655 -20.11 -1.90 3.63
N GLY A 656 -19.18 -1.25 4.33
CA GLY A 656 -19.06 -1.36 5.79
C GLY A 656 -18.75 -2.79 6.22
N LYS A 657 -18.78 -3.07 7.52
CA LYS A 657 -18.08 -4.26 8.07
C LYS A 657 -18.42 -5.62 7.45
N ASP A 658 -19.67 -5.87 7.07
CA ASP A 658 -20.13 -7.24 6.82
C ASP A 658 -20.79 -7.44 5.44
N LYS A 659 -20.97 -6.41 4.61
CA LYS A 659 -21.58 -6.56 3.29
C LYS A 659 -20.54 -6.48 2.20
N PHE A 660 -20.77 -7.20 1.11
CA PHE A 660 -19.96 -7.10 -0.09
C PHE A 660 -20.86 -6.91 -1.30
N GLU A 661 -20.63 -5.83 -2.04
CA GLU A 661 -21.32 -5.50 -3.28
C GLU A 661 -20.37 -5.69 -4.47
N PHE A 662 -20.83 -6.36 -5.52
CA PHE A 662 -20.00 -6.75 -6.67
C PHE A 662 -20.80 -6.65 -7.97
N VAL A 663 -20.10 -6.60 -9.11
CA VAL A 663 -20.75 -6.76 -10.41
C VAL A 663 -20.88 -8.24 -10.71
N CYS A 664 -22.05 -8.62 -11.23
CA CYS A 664 -22.30 -9.96 -11.72
C CYS A 664 -22.76 -9.90 -13.17
N LEU A 665 -22.07 -10.65 -14.01
CA LEU A 665 -22.39 -10.86 -15.42
C LEU A 665 -23.12 -12.19 -15.58
N LYS A 666 -24.15 -12.16 -16.42
CA LYS A 666 -24.90 -13.35 -16.78
C LYS A 666 -25.21 -13.36 -18.27
N GLY A 667 -24.73 -14.39 -18.96
CA GLY A 667 -25.07 -14.70 -20.33
C GLY A 667 -26.58 -14.80 -20.55
N SER A 668 -27.10 -14.06 -21.53
CA SER A 668 -28.50 -14.06 -21.97
C SER A 668 -28.68 -14.70 -23.37
N GLY A 669 -27.59 -15.14 -24.00
CA GLY A 669 -27.59 -15.80 -25.30
C GLY A 669 -26.45 -15.31 -26.19
N LYS A 670 -26.60 -15.48 -27.51
CA LYS A 670 -25.68 -14.92 -28.52
C LYS A 670 -26.41 -13.96 -29.45
N ASP A 671 -25.76 -12.85 -29.78
CA ASP A 671 -26.23 -11.93 -30.80
C ASP A 671 -26.30 -12.65 -32.16
N LYS A 672 -27.42 -12.48 -32.88
CA LYS A 672 -27.68 -13.26 -34.10
C LYS A 672 -26.72 -12.91 -35.24
N THR A 673 -26.21 -11.69 -35.26
CA THR A 673 -25.42 -11.12 -36.36
C THR A 673 -23.94 -11.22 -36.08
N THR A 674 -23.50 -10.75 -34.92
CA THR A 674 -22.09 -10.68 -34.51
C THR A 674 -21.60 -11.96 -33.82
N LYS A 675 -22.53 -12.86 -33.45
CA LYS A 675 -22.26 -14.09 -32.68
C LYS A 675 -21.64 -13.88 -31.30
N LYS A 676 -21.49 -12.63 -30.85
CA LYS A 676 -21.00 -12.27 -29.52
C LYS A 676 -21.97 -12.71 -28.44
N THR A 677 -21.45 -13.12 -27.29
CA THR A 677 -22.26 -13.43 -26.11
C THR A 677 -22.92 -12.15 -25.60
N LEU A 678 -24.24 -12.20 -25.42
CA LEU A 678 -25.03 -11.13 -24.80
C LEU A 678 -24.98 -11.31 -23.28
N ARG A 679 -24.81 -10.23 -22.53
CA ARG A 679 -24.65 -10.28 -21.07
C ARG A 679 -25.53 -9.27 -20.35
N LYS A 680 -26.35 -9.74 -19.42
CA LYS A 680 -26.98 -8.85 -18.42
C LYS A 680 -25.99 -8.60 -17.29
N GLN A 681 -26.00 -7.37 -16.76
CA GLN A 681 -25.06 -6.94 -15.72
C GLN A 681 -25.84 -6.41 -14.52
N TYR A 682 -25.48 -6.86 -13.32
CA TYR A 682 -26.18 -6.54 -12.09
C TYR A 682 -25.21 -6.12 -10.99
N PHE A 683 -25.68 -5.27 -10.08
CA PHE A 683 -25.09 -5.12 -8.76
C PHE A 683 -25.60 -6.22 -7.84
N GLY A 684 -24.73 -7.15 -7.45
CA GLY A 684 -25.02 -8.22 -6.48
C GLY A 684 -24.58 -7.82 -5.08
N THR A 685 -25.33 -8.26 -4.05
CA THR A 685 -24.96 -8.01 -2.66
C THR A 685 -25.11 -9.26 -1.81
N ILE A 686 -24.11 -9.52 -0.97
CA ILE A 686 -24.06 -10.65 -0.03
C ILE A 686 -23.61 -10.19 1.36
N ASP A 687 -23.98 -10.95 2.39
CA ASP A 687 -23.38 -10.85 3.71
C ASP A 687 -22.11 -11.72 3.76
N LEU A 688 -20.96 -11.10 4.03
CA LEU A 688 -19.66 -11.77 4.11
C LEU A 688 -19.63 -12.84 5.19
N MET A 689 -20.44 -12.71 6.24
CA MET A 689 -20.52 -13.71 7.29
C MET A 689 -21.17 -15.00 6.80
N ASP A 690 -21.98 -14.98 5.74
CA ASP A 690 -22.56 -16.19 5.12
C ASP A 690 -21.53 -17.04 4.37
N ILE A 691 -20.36 -16.49 4.07
CA ILE A 691 -19.21 -17.25 3.57
C ILE A 691 -18.56 -18.02 4.74
N LYS A 692 -18.99 -19.26 4.96
CA LYS A 692 -18.71 -20.08 6.17
C LYS A 692 -17.92 -21.36 5.89
N THR A 693 -17.83 -21.81 4.64
CA THR A 693 -17.12 -23.06 4.32
C THR A 693 -15.62 -22.85 4.40
N LYS A 694 -15.01 -23.37 5.47
CA LYS A 694 -13.57 -23.23 5.70
C LYS A 694 -12.76 -24.10 4.74
N ILE A 695 -11.80 -23.49 4.05
CA ILE A 695 -10.83 -24.18 3.18
C ILE A 695 -9.59 -24.55 4.00
N LYS A 696 -9.08 -25.76 3.78
CA LYS A 696 -7.94 -26.32 4.51
C LYS A 696 -6.63 -26.20 3.73
#